data_AF-A0A7W1W2X1-F1
#
_entry.id   AF-A0A7W1W2X1-F1
#
_cell.length_a   1.000
_cell.length_b   1.000
_cell.length_c   1.000
_cell.angle_alpha   90.00
_cell.angle_beta   90.00
_cell.angle_gamma   90.00
#
_symmetry.space_group_name_H-M   'P 1'
#
loop_
_entity.id
_entity.type
_entity.pdbx_description
1 polymer ?
#
loop_
_entity_poly.entity_id
_entity_poly.type
_entity_poly.pdbx_seq_one_letter_code
_entity_poly.pdbx_strand_id
1 'polypeptide(L)'
;MPETKLPDVRFPAGKNVVEVPFEAEGNHIVIPVSVNGSRPLRFVFDTGAPFAVLNNSAVVDSLNLKITGTRQARGAGGGGATFEVKVAENVNFNVGGLELSNGNMSVLPRSSRGHDGVIGSPLFATTVVEIDWEKKVVRFYEPTKYKYSGSGTVLPLTFDEGGRPYTTASVTVAGEKAIPVKLIVDTGGDHSLILEPVAGSEIKLPEGATKTSLGRGASGEITGYMGRLESFQLGSYTVKDVPTSFPDASSGTAGLNGRDGNLGSGVLRRFKVIYDYSRKQMIVEPNKFINEPFGTTMPNNLAANTAQVSPAALQDYTGRYGERAITSEGGALYIQRPGGPKLKLVAVAAKDEFTLEAVPAARIKFIRDDAGKITEIQILNREGQWENIKKEQSKNEPLSGNQPNNQSEQSLKQSAVDAQTKEQLKTTMVYLLEDIYVIPEKGQEIAKQLRAKFESDAYKDAATPTELAQMLARDLRAIGKDKHLNMRYDGTEASESQTILTPQEWDKQKSSVFPKRTTAPQLNVSPQLNARLAEQLRQTNYEFREAKYLDGNIGYINMAGFAPGREARAAAAKAMATVANSDAMIIDLRQCPGGTSEMVNYLASYFFDKEPRLLMSRYIRPTGETVESKTVADLPGKRMLDTDLYILVSSKTGSACESFPYILQQFGRAKIVGETTTGAGYNNVFIPVGKGYSFSVSYGRPTHPVSGRGWEAVGVQPDIAVKPEMALETAQKEALQKLINKTTDERRKKELMTALQNVGRNSTAQIVAASLTSPNSGNLQSSLQDYVGRYGERIISAEDGALYIQRQDGPKIKMVAAAKDEFTLESVPAARIKFVRDEAGKMTEIQVLNREDKWEKSKKETDNQPTVQPQTEQKLSKAEQEVRRVEREWLDAYEKHDADAMNRVVADDFMITYPDGRSQTKADILKQLQSPPDAARPTPKFFTDNTTSQVFGDTVILTGRVTQQTERDGQIRKMESRYTDVYVKRNGRWQVVASQLSPIMPMQQRPQSQP
;
A
#
# COMPACT_ATOMS: atom_id res chain seq x y z
N MET A 1 -22.39 28.59 -15.36
CA MET A 1 -22.45 28.66 -13.89
C MET A 1 -23.19 27.42 -13.45
N PRO A 2 -22.76 26.73 -12.38
CA PRO A 2 -23.37 25.46 -11.97
C PRO A 2 -24.85 25.65 -11.64
N GLU A 3 -25.68 24.65 -11.91
CA GLU A 3 -27.11 24.63 -11.55
C GLU A 3 -27.36 24.52 -10.03
N THR A 4 -26.30 24.39 -9.23
CA THR A 4 -26.36 24.36 -7.77
C THR A 4 -26.54 25.75 -7.19
N LYS A 5 -27.47 25.88 -6.24
CA LYS A 5 -27.67 27.09 -5.44
C LYS A 5 -26.35 27.53 -4.78
N LEU A 6 -25.88 28.73 -5.13
CA LEU A 6 -24.71 29.36 -4.50
C LEU A 6 -25.11 29.99 -3.16
N PRO A 7 -24.17 30.09 -2.19
CA PRO A 7 -24.44 30.76 -0.93
C PRO A 7 -24.60 32.28 -1.12
N ASP A 8 -25.35 32.90 -0.21
CA ASP A 8 -25.43 34.35 -0.10
C ASP A 8 -24.16 34.88 0.56
N VAL A 9 -23.51 35.88 -0.03
CA VAL A 9 -22.24 36.42 0.45
C VAL A 9 -22.42 37.81 1.03
N ARG A 10 -21.84 38.02 2.22
CA ARG A 10 -21.83 39.31 2.92
C ARG A 10 -20.41 39.68 3.32
N PHE A 11 -19.96 40.85 2.86
CA PHE A 11 -18.71 41.45 3.29
C PHE A 11 -18.88 42.16 4.64
N PRO A 12 -17.81 42.28 5.46
CA PRO A 12 -17.84 43.10 6.66
C PRO A 12 -18.28 44.53 6.37
N ALA A 13 -19.01 45.14 7.31
CA ALA A 13 -19.55 46.50 7.14
C ALA A 13 -18.47 47.50 6.72
N GLY A 14 -18.72 48.24 5.63
CA GLY A 14 -17.81 49.24 5.08
C GLY A 14 -16.59 48.68 4.32
N LYS A 15 -16.47 47.36 4.18
CA LYS A 15 -15.39 46.72 3.41
C LYS A 15 -15.92 46.10 2.12
N ASN A 16 -15.13 46.21 1.07
CA ASN A 16 -15.33 45.56 -0.25
C ASN A 16 -14.22 44.55 -0.57
N VAL A 17 -13.30 44.33 0.37
CA VAL A 17 -12.21 43.35 0.29
C VAL A 17 -11.99 42.70 1.65
N VAL A 18 -11.74 41.38 1.65
CA VAL A 18 -11.31 40.59 2.81
C VAL A 18 -10.01 39.91 2.47
N GLU A 19 -8.99 40.07 3.32
CA GLU A 19 -7.67 39.45 3.17
C GLU A 19 -7.49 38.35 4.21
N VAL A 20 -7.01 37.19 3.78
CA VAL A 20 -6.86 35.99 4.61
C VAL A 20 -5.47 35.40 4.38
N PRO A 21 -4.63 35.23 5.41
CA PRO A 21 -3.34 34.56 5.27
C PRO A 21 -3.55 33.07 5.01
N PHE A 22 -2.63 32.46 4.26
CA PHE A 22 -2.64 31.02 4.02
C PHE A 22 -1.32 30.36 4.41
N GLU A 23 -1.42 29.09 4.82
CA GLU A 23 -0.28 28.20 5.00
C GLU A 23 -0.02 27.43 3.70
N ALA A 24 1.25 27.38 3.29
CA ALA A 24 1.68 26.57 2.14
C ALA A 24 2.21 25.23 2.65
N GLU A 25 1.49 24.15 2.39
CA GLU A 25 1.91 22.77 2.71
C GLU A 25 2.19 22.01 1.41
N GLY A 26 3.47 21.92 1.04
CA GLY A 26 3.85 21.62 -0.35
C GLY A 26 3.32 22.73 -1.26
N ASN A 27 2.60 22.36 -2.31
CA ASN A 27 1.88 23.28 -3.20
C ASN A 27 0.40 23.46 -2.81
N HIS A 28 -0.09 22.91 -1.69
CA HIS A 28 -1.45 23.18 -1.23
C HIS A 28 -1.55 24.53 -0.54
N ILE A 29 -2.65 25.24 -0.79
CA ILE A 29 -3.05 26.47 -0.09
C ILE A 29 -4.03 26.07 1.03
N VAL A 30 -3.66 26.28 2.29
CA VAL A 30 -4.52 25.99 3.44
C VAL A 30 -4.96 27.28 4.10
N ILE A 31 -6.28 27.50 4.19
CA ILE A 31 -6.89 28.68 4.81
C ILE A 31 -7.75 28.30 6.02
N PRO A 32 -7.84 29.19 7.03
CA PRO A 32 -8.77 29.01 8.14
C PRO A 32 -10.22 29.29 7.70
N VAL A 33 -11.12 28.35 7.98
CA VAL A 33 -12.56 28.47 7.67
C VAL A 33 -13.38 28.04 8.89
N SER A 34 -14.26 28.91 9.37
CA SER A 34 -15.25 28.54 10.39
C SER A 34 -16.53 28.03 9.73
N VAL A 35 -17.09 26.94 10.25
CA VAL A 35 -18.31 26.30 9.73
C VAL A 35 -19.37 26.34 10.83
N ASN A 36 -20.55 26.90 10.56
CA ASN A 36 -21.64 27.07 11.52
C ASN A 36 -21.21 27.72 12.86
N GLY A 37 -20.30 28.70 12.80
CA GLY A 37 -19.79 29.39 13.99
C GLY A 37 -18.75 28.59 14.79
N SER A 38 -18.22 27.49 14.23
CA SER A 38 -17.12 26.74 14.85
C SER A 38 -15.85 27.57 15.02
N ARG A 39 -14.91 27.03 15.81
CA ARG A 39 -13.50 27.44 15.70
C ARG A 39 -13.01 27.33 14.25
N PRO A 40 -12.02 28.13 13.82
CA PRO A 40 -11.42 27.97 12.51
C PRO A 40 -10.90 26.55 12.29
N LEU A 41 -11.30 25.97 11.17
CA LEU A 41 -10.89 24.66 10.68
C LEU A 41 -9.92 24.83 9.51
N ARG A 42 -9.07 23.83 9.27
CA ARG A 42 -8.04 23.88 8.23
C ARG A 42 -8.61 23.37 6.91
N PHE A 43 -8.85 24.26 5.96
CA PHE A 43 -9.43 23.92 4.66
C PHE A 43 -8.42 24.10 3.54
N VAL A 44 -8.29 23.10 2.67
CA VAL A 44 -7.58 23.25 1.40
C VAL A 44 -8.41 24.16 0.49
N PHE A 45 -7.79 25.19 -0.06
CA PHE A 45 -8.42 26.13 -0.98
C PHE A 45 -8.26 25.64 -2.42
N ASP A 46 -9.35 25.12 -2.99
CA ASP A 46 -9.32 24.25 -4.17
C ASP A 46 -10.26 24.76 -5.28
N THR A 47 -9.70 25.28 -6.37
CA THR A 47 -10.47 25.67 -7.57
C THR A 47 -11.11 24.48 -8.30
N GLY A 48 -10.58 23.27 -8.14
CA GLY A 48 -11.08 22.03 -8.73
C GLY A 48 -12.24 21.41 -7.96
N ALA A 49 -12.55 21.90 -6.74
CA ALA A 49 -13.64 21.40 -5.92
C ALA A 49 -15.00 22.02 -6.32
N PRO A 50 -15.96 21.23 -6.85
CA PRO A 50 -17.28 21.74 -7.27
C PRO A 50 -18.18 22.12 -6.09
N PHE A 51 -17.89 21.65 -4.88
CA PHE A 51 -18.61 21.96 -3.65
C PHE A 51 -17.65 21.93 -2.46
N ALA A 52 -18.05 22.55 -1.34
CA ALA A 52 -17.32 22.42 -0.08
C ALA A 52 -17.43 20.98 0.44
N VAL A 53 -16.34 20.49 1.02
CA VAL A 53 -16.23 19.11 1.48
C VAL A 53 -15.66 19.10 2.89
N LEU A 54 -16.27 18.32 3.78
CA LEU A 54 -15.74 17.99 5.09
C LEU A 54 -15.14 16.59 5.06
N ASN A 55 -13.84 16.52 5.36
CA ASN A 55 -13.03 15.31 5.28
C ASN A 55 -12.78 14.69 6.66
N ASN A 56 -12.84 15.52 7.70
CA ASN A 56 -12.59 15.09 9.07
C ASN A 56 -13.89 14.71 9.77
N SER A 57 -14.14 13.40 9.89
CA SER A 57 -15.34 12.89 10.56
C SER A 57 -15.38 13.22 12.06
N ALA A 58 -14.23 13.52 12.70
CA ALA A 58 -14.18 13.83 14.13
C ALA A 58 -14.78 15.20 14.49
N VAL A 59 -14.94 16.09 13.50
CA VAL A 59 -15.59 17.39 13.71
C VAL A 59 -17.03 17.43 13.19
N VAL A 60 -17.49 16.40 12.46
CA VAL A 60 -18.86 16.37 11.92
C VAL A 60 -19.91 16.53 13.01
N ASP A 61 -19.76 15.80 14.11
CA ASP A 61 -20.71 15.80 15.23
C ASP A 61 -20.67 17.13 16.02
N SER A 62 -19.53 17.84 16.00
CA SER A 62 -19.39 19.15 16.68
C SER A 62 -19.89 20.33 15.86
N LEU A 63 -20.15 20.13 14.56
CA LEU A 63 -20.61 21.17 13.63
C LEU A 63 -22.13 21.27 13.50
N ASN A 64 -22.88 20.38 14.18
CA ASN A 64 -24.35 20.33 14.16
C ASN A 64 -24.93 20.40 12.72
N LEU A 65 -24.30 19.68 11.78
CA LEU A 65 -24.69 19.70 10.38
C LEU A 65 -26.05 19.00 10.19
N LYS A 66 -26.97 19.67 9.50
CA LYS A 66 -28.24 19.07 9.09
C LYS A 66 -28.06 18.29 7.79
N ILE A 67 -27.90 16.97 7.90
CA ILE A 67 -27.82 16.09 6.74
C ILE A 67 -29.19 15.99 6.07
N THR A 68 -29.28 16.38 4.80
CA THR A 68 -30.53 16.39 4.02
C THR A 68 -30.62 15.22 3.05
N GLY A 69 -29.53 14.52 2.77
CA GLY A 69 -29.52 13.35 1.91
C GLY A 69 -28.13 12.77 1.64
N THR A 70 -28.04 11.91 0.63
CA THR A 70 -26.77 11.37 0.11
C THR A 70 -26.67 11.60 -1.41
N ARG A 71 -25.45 11.64 -1.93
CA ARG A 71 -25.15 11.76 -3.36
C ARG A 71 -23.99 10.84 -3.73
N GLN A 72 -23.98 10.33 -4.95
CA GLN A 72 -22.81 9.64 -5.52
C GLN A 72 -21.77 10.67 -5.97
N ALA A 73 -20.54 10.50 -5.52
CA ALA A 73 -19.38 11.27 -5.92
C ALA A 73 -18.37 10.37 -6.65
N ARG A 74 -17.61 10.94 -7.58
CA ARG A 74 -16.53 10.26 -8.30
C ARG A 74 -15.21 10.96 -8.01
N GLY A 75 -14.22 10.20 -7.56
CA GLY A 75 -12.87 10.68 -7.31
C GLY A 75 -11.85 10.14 -8.31
N ALA A 76 -10.65 10.72 -8.30
CA ALA A 76 -9.49 10.17 -9.02
C ALA A 76 -8.99 8.87 -8.36
N GLY A 77 -8.44 7.93 -9.17
CA GLY A 77 -7.82 6.69 -8.70
C GLY A 77 -8.76 5.48 -8.61
N GLY A 78 -8.20 4.27 -8.50
CA GLY A 78 -8.96 3.02 -8.31
C GLY A 78 -10.02 2.73 -9.39
N GLY A 79 -9.72 3.04 -10.67
CA GLY A 79 -10.66 2.84 -11.78
C GLY A 79 -11.76 3.89 -11.91
N GLY A 80 -11.75 4.93 -11.06
CA GLY A 80 -12.79 5.96 -11.05
C GLY A 80 -14.13 5.47 -10.48
N ALA A 81 -14.09 4.54 -9.52
CA ALA A 81 -15.28 4.08 -8.81
C ALA A 81 -16.01 5.24 -8.11
N THR A 82 -17.35 5.21 -8.15
CA THR A 82 -18.18 6.15 -7.40
C THR A 82 -18.32 5.72 -5.95
N PHE A 83 -18.44 6.68 -5.04
CA PHE A 83 -18.69 6.45 -3.62
C PHE A 83 -19.78 7.40 -3.13
N GLU A 84 -20.52 6.96 -2.10
CA GLU A 84 -21.57 7.76 -1.51
C GLU A 84 -21.00 8.82 -0.55
N VAL A 85 -21.50 10.05 -0.66
CA VAL A 85 -21.25 11.16 0.29
C VAL A 85 -22.56 11.65 0.89
N LYS A 86 -22.53 12.05 2.16
CA LYS A 86 -23.68 12.72 2.79
C LYS A 86 -23.68 14.19 2.39
N VAL A 87 -24.87 14.78 2.24
CA VAL A 87 -25.04 16.19 1.88
C VAL A 87 -25.65 16.94 3.06
N ALA A 88 -25.04 18.05 3.44
CA ALA A 88 -25.56 19.02 4.40
C ALA A 88 -25.91 20.32 3.66
N GLU A 89 -27.10 20.86 3.96
CA GLU A 89 -27.60 22.13 3.42
C GLU A 89 -27.72 23.17 4.53
N ASN A 90 -27.85 24.45 4.13
CA ASN A 90 -27.94 25.60 5.02
C ASN A 90 -26.70 25.73 5.93
N VAL A 91 -25.53 25.46 5.37
CA VAL A 91 -24.24 25.57 6.05
C VAL A 91 -23.73 27.00 5.92
N ASN A 92 -23.34 27.59 7.04
CA ASN A 92 -22.75 28.92 7.09
C ASN A 92 -21.22 28.79 7.17
N PHE A 93 -20.51 29.52 6.31
CA PHE A 93 -19.05 29.62 6.33
C PHE A 93 -18.63 31.03 6.71
N ASN A 94 -17.54 31.14 7.46
CA ASN A 94 -16.85 32.40 7.69
C ASN A 94 -15.37 32.26 7.32
N VAL A 95 -14.89 33.17 6.47
CA VAL A 95 -13.50 33.18 5.97
C VAL A 95 -12.94 34.59 6.17
N GLY A 96 -12.19 34.81 7.26
CA GLY A 96 -11.61 36.12 7.58
C GLY A 96 -12.64 37.24 7.78
N GLY A 97 -13.87 36.91 8.18
CA GLY A 97 -14.99 37.86 8.30
C GLY A 97 -15.89 37.95 7.07
N LEU A 98 -15.54 37.30 5.95
CA LEU A 98 -16.46 37.09 4.83
C LEU A 98 -17.49 36.03 5.23
N GLU A 99 -18.77 36.39 5.28
CA GLU A 99 -19.86 35.48 5.64
C GLU A 99 -20.49 34.90 4.36
N LEU A 100 -20.56 33.57 4.28
CA LEU A 100 -21.29 32.85 3.25
C LEU A 100 -22.39 32.05 3.93
N SER A 101 -23.65 32.36 3.63
CA SER A 101 -24.81 31.72 4.25
C SER A 101 -25.59 30.89 3.25
N ASN A 102 -26.39 29.94 3.74
CA ASN A 102 -27.21 29.04 2.90
C ASN A 102 -26.38 28.17 1.93
N GLY A 103 -25.14 27.81 2.31
CA GLY A 103 -24.26 26.98 1.50
C GLY A 103 -24.53 25.48 1.65
N ASN A 104 -23.93 24.70 0.75
CA ASN A 104 -23.97 23.24 0.75
C ASN A 104 -22.59 22.65 1.03
N MET A 105 -22.56 21.54 1.75
CA MET A 105 -21.34 20.81 2.10
C MET A 105 -21.54 19.31 1.94
N SER A 106 -20.59 18.64 1.31
CA SER A 106 -20.54 17.17 1.30
C SER A 106 -19.68 16.66 2.45
N VAL A 107 -20.13 15.60 3.11
CA VAL A 107 -19.40 14.93 4.20
C VAL A 107 -18.95 13.56 3.70
N LEU A 108 -17.64 13.36 3.64
CA LEU A 108 -17.06 12.09 3.19
C LEU A 108 -17.02 11.06 4.33
N PRO A 109 -17.36 9.79 4.03
CA PRO A 109 -17.11 8.69 4.95
C PRO A 109 -15.60 8.36 4.94
N ARG A 110 -14.83 9.06 5.81
CA ARG A 110 -13.38 8.91 6.03
C ARG A 110 -12.50 9.42 4.88
N SER A 111 -11.62 10.37 5.19
CA SER A 111 -10.49 10.80 4.35
C SER A 111 -9.21 10.83 5.19
N SER A 112 -8.08 10.41 4.61
CA SER A 112 -6.76 10.33 5.26
C SER A 112 -5.90 11.58 5.02
N ARG A 113 -6.49 12.70 4.57
CA ARG A 113 -5.77 13.95 4.33
C ARG A 113 -5.74 14.74 5.63
N GLY A 114 -4.58 15.22 6.07
CA GLY A 114 -4.36 15.91 7.34
C GLY A 114 -5.04 17.28 7.49
N HIS A 115 -6.12 17.55 6.76
CA HIS A 115 -6.89 18.80 6.73
C HIS A 115 -8.36 18.52 7.04
N ASP A 116 -9.05 19.48 7.65
CA ASP A 116 -10.44 19.30 8.09
C ASP A 116 -11.43 19.24 6.90
N GLY A 117 -11.15 19.98 5.82
CA GLY A 117 -12.01 20.03 4.65
C GLY A 117 -11.36 20.65 3.41
N VAL A 118 -12.18 20.82 2.38
CA VAL A 118 -11.85 21.48 1.10
C VAL A 118 -12.92 22.52 0.81
N ILE A 119 -12.53 23.73 0.42
CA ILE A 119 -13.46 24.79 0.01
C ILE A 119 -13.02 25.37 -1.33
N GLY A 120 -13.98 25.55 -2.23
CA GLY A 120 -13.70 25.88 -3.63
C GLY A 120 -14.79 26.74 -4.23
N SER A 121 -15.53 26.17 -5.19
CA SER A 121 -16.55 26.84 -6.00
C SER A 121 -17.44 27.88 -5.26
N PRO A 122 -17.93 27.63 -4.03
CA PRO A 122 -18.73 28.62 -3.30
C PRO A 122 -18.06 30.00 -3.13
N LEU A 123 -16.73 30.06 -2.96
CA LEU A 123 -15.98 31.32 -2.84
C LEU A 123 -15.65 31.93 -4.21
N PHE A 124 -15.16 31.12 -5.15
CA PHE A 124 -14.75 31.60 -6.47
C PHE A 124 -15.93 32.07 -7.34
N ALA A 125 -17.10 31.44 -7.19
CA ALA A 125 -18.28 31.79 -7.97
C ALA A 125 -18.99 33.07 -7.47
N THR A 126 -18.73 33.48 -6.23
CA THR A 126 -19.44 34.60 -5.56
C THR A 126 -18.57 35.82 -5.30
N THR A 127 -17.24 35.67 -5.39
CA THR A 127 -16.27 36.75 -5.19
C THR A 127 -15.23 36.77 -6.30
N VAL A 128 -14.52 37.89 -6.44
CA VAL A 128 -13.26 37.91 -7.18
C VAL A 128 -12.14 37.52 -6.23
N VAL A 129 -11.36 36.49 -6.57
CA VAL A 129 -10.35 35.90 -5.68
C VAL A 129 -8.96 36.21 -6.22
N GLU A 130 -8.14 36.89 -5.44
CA GLU A 130 -6.71 37.09 -5.72
C GLU A 130 -5.88 36.20 -4.79
N ILE A 131 -4.95 35.44 -5.36
CA ILE A 131 -3.98 34.62 -4.63
C ILE A 131 -2.59 35.21 -4.87
N ASP A 132 -1.96 35.68 -3.78
CA ASP A 132 -0.62 36.24 -3.78
C ASP A 132 0.33 35.30 -3.01
N TRP A 133 1.11 34.53 -3.76
CA TRP A 133 2.06 33.55 -3.21
C TRP A 133 3.29 34.18 -2.56
N GLU A 134 3.66 35.41 -2.94
CA GLU A 134 4.78 36.10 -2.30
C GLU A 134 4.42 36.54 -0.89
N LYS A 135 3.21 37.07 -0.75
CA LYS A 135 2.68 37.56 0.53
C LYS A 135 1.98 36.48 1.34
N LYS A 136 1.71 35.30 0.74
CA LYS A 136 0.95 34.18 1.32
C LYS A 136 -0.43 34.62 1.80
N VAL A 137 -1.15 35.35 0.96
CA VAL A 137 -2.51 35.82 1.26
C VAL A 137 -3.47 35.54 0.10
N VAL A 138 -4.73 35.30 0.46
CA VAL A 138 -5.88 35.28 -0.44
C VAL A 138 -6.73 36.51 -0.17
N ARG A 139 -7.11 37.26 -1.20
CA ARG A 139 -8.02 38.40 -1.10
C ARG A 139 -9.32 38.10 -1.84
N PHE A 140 -10.44 38.31 -1.15
CA PHE A 140 -11.77 38.20 -1.71
C PHE A 140 -12.31 39.61 -1.93
N TYR A 141 -12.69 39.95 -3.16
CA TYR A 141 -13.26 41.25 -3.52
C TYR A 141 -14.71 41.11 -3.95
N GLU A 142 -15.51 42.14 -3.66
CA GLU A 142 -16.88 42.23 -4.16
C GLU A 142 -16.88 42.38 -5.69
N PRO A 143 -17.51 41.47 -6.46
CA PRO A 143 -17.35 41.44 -7.93
C PRO A 143 -17.76 42.71 -8.67
N THR A 144 -18.80 43.40 -8.17
CA THR A 144 -19.33 44.64 -8.78
C THR A 144 -18.44 45.86 -8.53
N LYS A 145 -17.62 45.81 -7.47
CA LYS A 145 -16.71 46.90 -7.07
C LYS A 145 -15.28 46.67 -7.55
N TYR A 146 -14.91 45.41 -7.81
CA TYR A 146 -13.58 45.08 -8.28
C TYR A 146 -13.31 45.63 -9.68
N LYS A 147 -12.17 46.30 -9.83
CA LYS A 147 -11.61 46.74 -11.11
C LYS A 147 -10.15 46.37 -11.15
N TYR A 148 -9.76 45.60 -12.16
CA TYR A 148 -8.37 45.26 -12.38
C TYR A 148 -7.61 46.45 -12.97
N SER A 149 -6.42 46.75 -12.44
CA SER A 149 -5.55 47.84 -12.90
C SER A 149 -4.08 47.44 -13.00
N GLY A 150 -3.78 46.13 -12.99
CA GLY A 150 -2.42 45.60 -13.10
C GLY A 150 -1.96 45.38 -14.54
N SER A 151 -0.77 44.82 -14.70
CA SER A 151 -0.12 44.56 -16.01
C SER A 151 -0.15 43.09 -16.45
N GLY A 152 -0.98 42.28 -15.80
CA GLY A 152 -1.09 40.84 -16.01
C GLY A 152 -1.90 40.48 -17.25
N THR A 153 -1.74 39.24 -17.67
CA THR A 153 -2.41 38.70 -18.85
C THR A 153 -3.79 38.16 -18.46
N VAL A 154 -4.83 38.64 -19.15
CA VAL A 154 -6.19 38.14 -19.01
C VAL A 154 -6.36 36.89 -19.86
N LEU A 155 -6.82 35.80 -19.23
CA LEU A 155 -7.07 34.50 -19.84
C LEU A 155 -8.55 34.15 -19.69
N PRO A 156 -9.22 33.71 -20.77
CA PRO A 156 -10.61 33.30 -20.68
C PRO A 156 -10.75 31.99 -19.88
N LEU A 157 -11.77 31.93 -19.02
CA LEU A 157 -12.18 30.71 -18.34
C LEU A 157 -13.45 30.14 -18.97
N THR A 158 -13.45 28.83 -19.16
CA THR A 158 -14.66 28.04 -19.42
C THR A 158 -14.96 27.16 -18.21
N PHE A 159 -16.20 26.68 -18.09
CA PHE A 159 -16.64 25.90 -16.94
C PHE A 159 -17.42 24.67 -17.39
N ASP A 160 -17.27 23.54 -16.70
CA ASP A 160 -18.14 22.38 -16.89
C ASP A 160 -19.46 22.51 -16.10
N GLU A 161 -20.32 21.49 -16.19
CA GLU A 161 -21.61 21.43 -15.47
C GLU A 161 -21.44 21.52 -13.94
N GLY A 162 -20.31 21.05 -13.41
CA GLY A 162 -19.96 21.13 -11.99
C GLY A 162 -19.36 22.47 -11.57
N GLY A 163 -19.11 23.39 -12.50
CA GLY A 163 -18.53 24.70 -12.24
C GLY A 163 -17.00 24.69 -12.11
N ARG A 164 -16.30 23.64 -12.54
CA ARG A 164 -14.82 23.60 -12.51
C ARG A 164 -14.23 24.48 -13.61
N PRO A 165 -13.22 25.32 -13.34
CA PRO A 165 -12.64 26.25 -14.30
C PRO A 165 -11.66 25.54 -15.25
N TYR A 166 -11.70 25.93 -16.52
CA TYR A 166 -10.77 25.50 -17.56
C TYR A 166 -10.15 26.70 -18.25
N THR A 167 -8.85 26.62 -18.52
CA THR A 167 -8.13 27.57 -19.37
C THR A 167 -7.44 26.83 -20.51
N THR A 168 -7.08 27.55 -21.56
CA THR A 168 -6.19 27.06 -22.61
C THR A 168 -4.75 27.49 -22.32
N ALA A 169 -3.81 26.61 -22.66
CA ALA A 169 -2.37 26.83 -22.58
C ALA A 169 -1.69 26.11 -23.75
N SER A 170 -0.37 26.21 -23.84
CA SER A 170 0.42 25.43 -24.81
C SER A 170 1.55 24.70 -24.11
N VAL A 171 1.87 23.49 -24.55
CA VAL A 171 2.98 22.67 -24.03
C VAL A 171 3.95 22.33 -25.15
N THR A 172 5.24 22.25 -24.82
CA THR A 172 6.28 21.78 -25.76
C THR A 172 6.96 20.55 -25.18
N VAL A 173 6.95 19.47 -25.95
CA VAL A 173 7.64 18.21 -25.66
C VAL A 173 8.85 18.12 -26.60
N ALA A 174 10.06 18.08 -26.05
CA ALA A 174 11.29 17.70 -26.77
C ALA A 174 11.55 18.42 -28.13
N GLY A 175 11.47 19.76 -28.18
CA GLY A 175 11.75 20.55 -29.38
C GLY A 175 10.70 20.48 -30.49
N GLU A 176 9.55 19.83 -30.24
CA GLU A 176 8.41 19.80 -31.17
C GLU A 176 7.64 21.14 -31.18
N LYS A 177 6.69 21.27 -32.11
CA LYS A 177 5.77 22.41 -32.18
C LYS A 177 4.95 22.52 -30.88
N ALA A 178 4.69 23.74 -30.42
CA ALA A 178 3.82 23.97 -29.27
C ALA A 178 2.41 23.40 -29.49
N ILE A 179 1.97 22.54 -28.58
CA ILE A 179 0.69 21.82 -28.61
C ILE A 179 -0.32 22.60 -27.75
N PRO A 180 -1.45 23.08 -28.31
CA PRO A 180 -2.50 23.70 -27.50
C PRO A 180 -3.19 22.65 -26.62
N VAL A 181 -3.42 22.99 -25.36
CA VAL A 181 -4.05 22.11 -24.37
C VAL A 181 -5.13 22.85 -23.58
N LYS A 182 -6.23 22.17 -23.29
CA LYS A 182 -7.32 22.62 -22.42
C LYS A 182 -7.18 21.97 -21.05
N LEU A 183 -6.92 22.77 -20.01
CA LEU A 183 -6.58 22.29 -18.69
C LEU A 183 -7.59 22.75 -17.64
N ILE A 184 -7.94 21.88 -16.69
CA ILE A 184 -8.59 22.33 -15.45
C ILE A 184 -7.59 23.15 -14.65
N VAL A 185 -8.02 24.31 -14.14
CA VAL A 185 -7.20 25.07 -13.18
C VAL A 185 -7.47 24.53 -11.78
N ASP A 186 -6.48 23.88 -11.17
CA ASP A 186 -6.63 23.05 -9.99
C ASP A 186 -5.61 23.41 -8.90
N THR A 187 -6.07 24.05 -7.82
CA THR A 187 -5.24 24.34 -6.65
C THR A 187 -5.30 23.27 -5.55
N GLY A 188 -6.11 22.22 -5.73
CA GLY A 188 -6.34 21.15 -4.77
C GLY A 188 -5.33 20.00 -4.81
N GLY A 189 -4.42 20.00 -5.79
CA GLY A 189 -3.36 19.00 -5.93
C GLY A 189 -1.95 19.58 -5.77
N ASP A 190 -1.03 18.76 -5.28
CA ASP A 190 0.40 19.11 -5.08
C ASP A 190 1.23 19.09 -6.38
N HIS A 191 0.61 18.84 -7.54
CA HIS A 191 1.30 18.69 -8.81
C HIS A 191 1.57 20.04 -9.49
N SER A 192 2.52 20.05 -10.43
CA SER A 192 2.76 21.21 -11.32
C SER A 192 1.85 21.16 -12.53
N LEU A 193 1.88 20.04 -13.26
CA LEU A 193 1.06 19.80 -14.43
C LEU A 193 0.70 18.32 -14.51
N ILE A 194 -0.55 18.02 -14.86
CA ILE A 194 -0.99 16.69 -15.29
C ILE A 194 -1.39 16.81 -16.76
N LEU A 195 -0.91 15.91 -17.60
CA LEU A 195 -1.37 15.78 -18.99
C LEU A 195 -1.87 14.37 -19.25
N GLU A 196 -2.97 14.25 -19.97
CA GLU A 196 -3.67 12.99 -20.22
C GLU A 196 -3.45 12.58 -21.69
N PRO A 197 -2.50 11.66 -21.99
CA PRO A 197 -2.25 11.20 -23.35
C PRO A 197 -3.36 10.23 -23.78
N VAL A 198 -4.52 10.77 -24.17
CA VAL A 198 -5.66 10.00 -24.69
C VAL A 198 -5.50 9.69 -26.17
N ALA A 199 -6.18 8.64 -26.65
CA ALA A 199 -6.14 8.26 -28.07
C ALA A 199 -6.62 9.43 -28.96
N GLY A 200 -5.75 9.89 -29.86
CA GLY A 200 -6.00 11.04 -30.75
C GLY A 200 -5.47 12.39 -30.26
N SER A 201 -4.91 12.47 -29.04
CA SER A 201 -4.22 13.68 -28.57
C SER A 201 -2.83 13.82 -29.20
N GLU A 202 -2.39 15.06 -29.45
CA GLU A 202 -1.01 15.39 -29.85
C GLU A 202 -0.02 15.26 -28.67
N ILE A 203 -0.52 15.14 -27.43
CA ILE A 203 0.30 15.00 -26.22
C ILE A 203 1.06 13.66 -26.24
N LYS A 204 2.38 13.74 -26.18
CA LYS A 204 3.28 12.58 -26.07
C LYS A 204 3.99 12.57 -24.71
N LEU A 205 4.40 11.38 -24.28
CA LEU A 205 5.30 11.23 -23.15
C LEU A 205 6.68 11.79 -23.53
N PRO A 206 7.31 12.64 -22.69
CA PRO A 206 8.66 13.12 -22.94
C PRO A 206 9.68 11.98 -22.82
N GLU A 207 10.78 12.10 -23.54
CA GLU A 207 11.90 11.16 -23.45
C GLU A 207 12.44 11.12 -22.01
N GLY A 208 12.71 9.91 -21.50
CA GLY A 208 13.14 9.71 -20.12
C GLY A 208 12.01 9.78 -19.07
N ALA A 209 10.73 9.86 -19.47
CA ALA A 209 9.63 9.72 -18.54
C ALA A 209 9.63 8.33 -17.86
N THR A 210 9.49 8.31 -16.54
CA THR A 210 9.59 7.10 -15.71
C THR A 210 8.22 6.66 -15.23
N LYS A 211 7.90 5.37 -15.33
CA LYS A 211 6.66 4.82 -14.77
C LYS A 211 6.72 4.80 -13.25
N THR A 212 5.69 5.31 -12.58
CA THR A 212 5.64 5.42 -11.11
C THR A 212 4.19 5.47 -10.59
N SER A 213 4.03 5.39 -9.26
CA SER A 213 2.77 5.75 -8.61
C SER A 213 2.70 7.28 -8.51
N LEU A 214 1.67 7.88 -9.11
CA LEU A 214 1.45 9.33 -9.14
C LEU A 214 0.73 9.84 -7.89
N GLY A 215 0.32 8.93 -7.01
CA GLY A 215 -0.31 9.21 -5.72
C GLY A 215 -1.62 8.46 -5.53
N ARG A 216 -2.44 8.91 -4.58
CA ARG A 216 -3.73 8.30 -4.24
C ARG A 216 -4.84 9.35 -4.27
N GLY A 217 -5.83 9.16 -5.14
CA GLY A 217 -7.04 9.98 -5.16
C GLY A 217 -8.15 9.41 -4.27
N ALA A 218 -9.29 10.09 -4.24
CA ALA A 218 -10.42 9.71 -3.38
C ALA A 218 -11.01 8.33 -3.71
N SER A 219 -10.78 7.81 -4.92
CA SER A 219 -11.26 6.51 -5.36
C SER A 219 -10.17 5.42 -5.39
N GLY A 220 -8.89 5.75 -5.15
CA GLY A 220 -7.81 4.75 -5.07
C GLY A 220 -6.44 5.25 -5.53
N GLU A 221 -5.52 4.31 -5.76
CA GLU A 221 -4.18 4.63 -6.31
C GLU A 221 -4.27 5.12 -7.75
N ILE A 222 -3.37 6.04 -8.12
CA ILE A 222 -3.22 6.61 -9.47
C ILE A 222 -1.83 6.21 -9.96
N THR A 223 -1.75 5.37 -10.98
CA THR A 223 -0.50 5.00 -11.64
C THR A 223 -0.34 5.77 -12.95
N GLY A 224 0.91 5.92 -13.40
CA GLY A 224 1.22 6.54 -14.69
C GLY A 224 2.70 6.80 -14.85
N TYR A 225 3.03 7.82 -15.64
CA TYR A 225 4.40 8.23 -15.90
C TYR A 225 4.67 9.61 -15.34
N MET A 226 5.90 9.85 -14.91
CA MET A 226 6.37 11.18 -14.54
C MET A 226 7.48 11.58 -15.50
N GLY A 227 7.39 12.78 -16.06
CA GLY A 227 8.32 13.32 -17.04
C GLY A 227 8.53 14.81 -16.84
N ARG A 228 9.37 15.44 -17.66
CA ARG A 228 9.52 16.90 -17.69
C ARG A 228 9.24 17.43 -19.08
N LEU A 229 8.48 18.52 -19.16
CA LEU A 229 8.26 19.23 -20.40
C LEU A 229 9.32 20.30 -20.58
N GLU A 230 9.72 20.53 -21.83
CA GLU A 230 10.68 21.59 -22.14
C GLU A 230 10.11 22.95 -21.75
N SER A 231 8.85 23.21 -22.11
CA SER A 231 8.15 24.40 -21.66
C SER A 231 6.64 24.25 -21.61
N PHE A 232 6.03 25.06 -20.75
CA PHE A 232 4.60 25.29 -20.59
C PHE A 232 4.34 26.79 -20.75
N GLN A 233 3.46 27.16 -21.66
CA GLN A 233 3.10 28.53 -21.95
C GLN A 233 1.66 28.82 -21.51
N LEU A 234 1.51 29.80 -20.62
CA LEU A 234 0.23 30.29 -20.11
C LEU A 234 0.09 31.77 -20.47
N GLY A 235 -0.74 32.06 -21.47
CA GLY A 235 -0.82 33.40 -22.07
C GLY A 235 0.51 33.80 -22.71
N SER A 236 1.05 34.95 -22.31
CA SER A 236 2.34 35.45 -22.77
C SER A 236 3.54 34.91 -21.99
N TYR A 237 3.33 34.10 -20.95
CA TYR A 237 4.39 33.65 -20.04
C TYR A 237 4.77 32.20 -20.30
N THR A 238 6.07 31.95 -20.41
CA THR A 238 6.62 30.61 -20.62
C THR A 238 7.41 30.17 -19.39
N VAL A 239 7.05 29.01 -18.86
CA VAL A 239 7.74 28.33 -17.78
C VAL A 239 8.47 27.12 -18.36
N LYS A 240 9.77 26.98 -18.09
CA LYS A 240 10.59 25.89 -18.64
C LYS A 240 10.74 24.74 -17.66
N ASP A 241 11.10 23.58 -18.19
CA ASP A 241 11.53 22.40 -17.44
C ASP A 241 10.49 21.96 -16.37
N VAL A 242 9.25 21.75 -16.83
CA VAL A 242 8.08 21.59 -15.96
C VAL A 242 7.85 20.12 -15.61
N PRO A 243 7.94 19.71 -14.33
CA PRO A 243 7.56 18.36 -13.92
C PRO A 243 6.10 18.10 -14.25
N THR A 244 5.85 17.02 -14.98
CA THR A 244 4.53 16.71 -15.53
C THR A 244 4.22 15.24 -15.27
N SER A 245 3.04 14.99 -14.73
CA SER A 245 2.50 13.65 -14.52
C SER A 245 1.59 13.26 -15.68
N PHE A 246 1.67 12.00 -16.10
CA PHE A 246 0.92 11.42 -17.20
C PHE A 246 0.19 10.17 -16.70
N PRO A 247 -1.03 10.31 -16.15
CA PRO A 247 -1.79 9.21 -15.58
C PRO A 247 -2.14 8.15 -16.62
N ASP A 248 -2.14 6.88 -16.20
CA ASP A 248 -2.67 5.79 -17.02
C ASP A 248 -4.17 6.01 -17.28
N ALA A 249 -4.65 5.58 -18.45
CA ALA A 249 -6.07 5.65 -18.79
C ALA A 249 -6.98 4.93 -17.76
N SER A 250 -6.47 3.88 -17.12
CA SER A 250 -7.15 3.11 -16.06
C SER A 250 -7.31 3.86 -14.73
N SER A 251 -6.68 5.03 -14.56
CA SER A 251 -6.81 5.86 -13.35
C SER A 251 -8.19 6.50 -13.17
N GLY A 252 -9.06 6.40 -14.19
CA GLY A 252 -10.42 6.94 -14.19
C GLY A 252 -10.51 8.45 -14.33
N THR A 253 -9.38 9.12 -14.61
CA THR A 253 -9.29 10.59 -14.77
C THR A 253 -9.16 11.04 -16.22
N ALA A 254 -8.71 10.16 -17.11
CA ALA A 254 -8.35 10.45 -18.50
C ALA A 254 -9.56 10.79 -19.40
N GLY A 255 -9.51 11.94 -20.08
CA GLY A 255 -10.42 12.31 -21.17
C GLY A 255 -11.82 12.75 -20.75
N LEU A 256 -12.08 12.93 -19.46
CA LEU A 256 -13.38 13.42 -18.97
C LEU A 256 -13.65 14.84 -19.48
N ASN A 257 -14.83 15.06 -20.07
CA ASN A 257 -15.30 16.35 -20.59
C ASN A 257 -14.38 17.01 -21.66
N GLY A 258 -13.58 16.21 -22.37
CA GLY A 258 -12.72 16.70 -23.46
C GLY A 258 -11.61 17.64 -22.98
N ARG A 259 -11.05 17.39 -21.79
CA ARG A 259 -9.88 18.09 -21.26
C ARG A 259 -8.59 17.32 -21.61
N ASP A 260 -7.49 18.04 -21.63
CA ASP A 260 -6.15 17.51 -21.90
C ASP A 260 -5.32 17.30 -20.61
N GLY A 261 -5.81 17.77 -19.45
CA GLY A 261 -5.12 17.61 -18.17
C GLY A 261 -5.51 18.64 -17.09
N ASN A 262 -4.62 18.82 -16.10
CA ASN A 262 -4.77 19.78 -14.99
C ASN A 262 -3.54 20.69 -14.89
N LEU A 263 -3.79 21.98 -14.73
CA LEU A 263 -2.82 23.01 -14.34
C LEU A 263 -2.82 23.12 -12.82
N GLY A 264 -1.72 22.69 -12.20
CA GLY A 264 -1.58 22.57 -10.76
C GLY A 264 -0.87 23.75 -10.08
N SER A 265 -0.93 23.78 -8.75
CA SER A 265 -0.32 24.82 -7.92
C SER A 265 1.19 24.96 -8.09
N GLY A 266 1.91 23.90 -8.50
CA GLY A 266 3.35 23.99 -8.76
C GLY A 266 3.71 25.00 -9.84
N VAL A 267 2.86 25.16 -10.87
CA VAL A 267 2.99 26.23 -11.87
C VAL A 267 2.32 27.51 -11.39
N LEU A 268 1.10 27.46 -10.86
CA LEU A 268 0.32 28.65 -10.50
C LEU A 268 1.02 29.52 -9.43
N ARG A 269 1.83 28.92 -8.53
CA ARG A 269 2.63 29.67 -7.53
C ARG A 269 3.62 30.67 -8.11
N ARG A 270 3.95 30.55 -9.40
CA ARG A 270 4.83 31.46 -10.15
C ARG A 270 4.15 32.75 -10.56
N PHE A 271 2.86 32.86 -10.26
CA PHE A 271 2.03 34.01 -10.56
C PHE A 271 1.31 34.48 -9.30
N LYS A 272 1.01 35.77 -9.25
CA LYS A 272 -0.17 36.26 -8.56
C LYS A 272 -1.36 36.03 -9.48
N VAL A 273 -2.37 35.32 -8.99
CA VAL A 273 -3.49 34.86 -9.82
C VAL A 273 -4.79 35.49 -9.32
N ILE A 274 -5.54 36.13 -10.22
CA ILE A 274 -6.87 36.66 -9.95
C ILE A 274 -7.90 35.81 -10.70
N TYR A 275 -8.85 35.22 -9.98
CA TYR A 275 -9.99 34.51 -10.52
C TYR A 275 -11.22 35.39 -10.47
N ASP A 276 -11.81 35.67 -11.64
CA ASP A 276 -13.03 36.46 -11.78
C ASP A 276 -14.06 35.69 -12.60
N TYR A 277 -14.76 34.78 -11.91
CA TYR A 277 -15.76 33.91 -12.56
C TYR A 277 -16.95 34.71 -13.06
N SER A 278 -17.26 35.86 -12.45
CA SER A 278 -18.34 36.75 -12.87
C SER A 278 -18.11 37.29 -14.29
N ARG A 279 -16.85 37.50 -14.67
CA ARG A 279 -16.42 37.91 -16.02
C ARG A 279 -15.81 36.75 -16.81
N LYS A 280 -15.91 35.51 -16.32
CA LYS A 280 -15.37 34.27 -16.93
C LYS A 280 -13.91 34.40 -17.35
N GLN A 281 -13.08 34.91 -16.45
CA GLN A 281 -11.66 35.15 -16.73
C GLN A 281 -10.78 34.83 -15.52
N MET A 282 -9.51 34.56 -15.80
CA MET A 282 -8.44 34.62 -14.81
C MET A 282 -7.36 35.59 -15.30
N ILE A 283 -6.64 36.20 -14.37
CA ILE A 283 -5.55 37.12 -14.66
C ILE A 283 -4.31 36.60 -14.00
N VAL A 284 -3.22 36.50 -14.75
CA VAL A 284 -1.94 36.00 -14.24
C VAL A 284 -0.88 37.10 -14.35
N GLU A 285 -0.24 37.41 -13.23
CA GLU A 285 0.90 38.31 -13.14
C GLU A 285 2.11 37.52 -12.64
N PRO A 286 3.23 37.47 -13.38
CA PRO A 286 4.42 36.75 -12.94
C PRO A 286 4.95 37.39 -11.66
N ASN A 287 5.42 36.54 -10.75
CA ASN A 287 6.01 36.96 -9.50
C ASN A 287 7.50 36.55 -9.45
N LYS A 288 8.18 36.77 -8.33
CA LYS A 288 9.62 36.45 -8.18
C LYS A 288 9.96 34.97 -8.38
N PHE A 289 8.99 34.07 -8.30
CA PHE A 289 9.18 32.63 -8.49
C PHE A 289 9.09 32.19 -9.96
N ILE A 290 8.83 33.09 -10.91
CA ILE A 290 8.64 32.76 -12.34
C ILE A 290 9.82 31.98 -12.94
N ASN A 291 11.04 32.30 -12.50
CA ASN A 291 12.28 31.66 -12.97
C ASN A 291 12.85 30.64 -11.97
N GLU A 292 12.13 30.32 -10.90
CA GLU A 292 12.60 29.34 -9.93
C GLU A 292 12.63 27.94 -10.57
N PRO A 293 13.75 27.19 -10.47
CA PRO A 293 13.80 25.82 -10.97
C PRO A 293 12.90 24.90 -10.15
N PHE A 294 12.25 23.92 -10.79
CA PHE A 294 11.41 22.95 -10.09
C PHE A 294 12.19 21.87 -9.29
N GLY A 295 13.52 21.90 -9.29
CA GLY A 295 14.41 20.92 -8.64
C GLY A 295 14.80 19.73 -9.55
N THR A 296 15.87 19.00 -9.21
CA THR A 296 16.43 17.86 -10.00
C THR A 296 15.83 16.51 -9.66
N THR A 297 15.20 16.38 -8.49
CA THR A 297 14.49 15.17 -8.06
C THR A 297 13.02 15.28 -8.44
N MET A 298 12.51 14.26 -9.15
CA MET A 298 11.09 14.13 -9.44
C MET A 298 10.32 13.98 -8.12
N PRO A 299 9.34 14.83 -7.79
CA PRO A 299 8.54 14.65 -6.58
C PRO A 299 7.66 13.40 -6.69
N ASN A 300 8.19 12.26 -6.25
CA ASN A 300 7.42 11.03 -6.07
C ASN A 300 6.50 11.22 -4.87
N ASN A 301 5.18 11.32 -5.12
CA ASN A 301 4.15 11.10 -4.11
C ASN A 301 4.04 9.60 -3.79
N LEU A 302 5.12 9.06 -3.18
CA LEU A 302 5.25 7.83 -2.40
C LEU A 302 6.75 7.48 -2.25
N ALA A 303 7.59 8.44 -1.87
CA ALA A 303 8.90 8.14 -1.29
C ALA A 303 9.32 9.32 -0.41
N ALA A 304 9.23 9.14 0.91
CA ALA A 304 10.14 9.86 1.77
C ALA A 304 11.56 9.51 1.30
N ASN A 305 12.30 10.50 0.83
CA ASN A 305 13.67 10.39 0.32
C ASN A 305 14.53 9.51 1.23
N THR A 306 14.79 8.26 0.83
CA THR A 306 16.02 7.56 1.24
C THR A 306 17.15 8.08 0.36
N ALA A 307 17.63 9.28 0.65
CA ALA A 307 18.99 9.63 0.27
C ALA A 307 19.92 8.66 1.02
N GLN A 308 20.72 7.88 0.28
CA GLN A 308 21.87 7.18 0.87
C GLN A 308 22.84 8.26 1.38
N VAL A 309 22.71 8.62 2.65
CA VAL A 309 23.68 9.45 3.36
C VAL A 309 24.87 8.55 3.69
N SER A 310 26.09 9.00 3.38
CA SER A 310 27.29 8.23 3.72
C SER A 310 27.33 7.95 5.23
N PRO A 311 27.82 6.79 5.70
CA PRO A 311 27.91 6.49 7.13
C PRO A 311 28.66 7.56 7.94
N ALA A 312 29.63 8.23 7.31
CA ALA A 312 30.38 9.35 7.89
C ALA A 312 29.50 10.58 8.17
N ALA A 313 28.55 10.90 7.28
CA ALA A 313 27.64 12.03 7.47
C ALA A 313 26.53 11.75 8.50
N LEU A 314 26.22 10.47 8.78
CA LEU A 314 25.27 10.10 9.84
C LEU A 314 25.86 10.24 11.25
N GLN A 315 27.19 10.23 11.38
CA GLN A 315 27.85 10.30 12.68
C GLN A 315 27.56 11.62 13.42
N ASP A 316 27.41 12.73 12.68
CA ASP A 316 27.06 14.06 13.22
C ASP A 316 25.77 14.05 14.05
N TYR A 317 24.81 13.20 13.69
CA TYR A 317 23.50 13.10 14.33
C TYR A 317 23.54 12.22 15.59
N THR A 318 24.52 11.31 15.69
CA THR A 318 24.64 10.37 16.80
C THR A 318 25.00 11.08 18.11
N GLY A 319 24.51 10.55 19.24
CA GLY A 319 24.73 11.11 20.57
C GLY A 319 23.53 10.93 21.49
N ARG A 320 23.67 11.42 22.73
CA ARG A 320 22.57 11.47 23.70
C ARG A 320 21.90 12.84 23.66
N TYR A 321 20.57 12.83 23.66
CA TYR A 321 19.72 14.01 23.70
C TYR A 321 18.70 13.76 24.82
N GLY A 322 19.05 14.18 26.03
CA GLY A 322 18.35 13.77 27.26
C GLY A 322 18.28 12.24 27.38
N GLU A 323 17.09 11.70 27.64
CA GLU A 323 16.89 10.24 27.73
C GLU A 323 16.94 9.51 26.37
N ARG A 324 17.16 10.19 25.24
CA ARG A 324 17.09 9.58 23.91
C ARG A 324 18.51 9.37 23.38
N ALA A 325 18.83 8.13 23.03
CA ALA A 325 20.05 7.79 22.31
C ALA A 325 19.78 7.75 20.81
N ILE A 326 20.55 8.51 20.03
CA ILE A 326 20.60 8.42 18.58
C ILE A 326 21.83 7.60 18.19
N THR A 327 21.61 6.48 17.50
CA THR A 327 22.66 5.56 17.05
C THR A 327 22.61 5.36 15.54
N SER A 328 23.75 5.11 14.91
CA SER A 328 23.86 4.81 13.48
C SER A 328 24.21 3.34 13.29
N GLU A 329 23.37 2.58 12.59
CA GLU A 329 23.59 1.16 12.28
C GLU A 329 23.16 0.87 10.84
N GLY A 330 24.01 0.19 10.05
CA GLY A 330 23.68 -0.22 8.69
C GLY A 330 23.33 0.93 7.73
N GLY A 331 23.86 2.14 7.95
CA GLY A 331 23.57 3.33 7.13
C GLY A 331 22.23 4.00 7.43
N ALA A 332 21.61 3.70 8.59
CA ALA A 332 20.40 4.36 9.08
C ALA A 332 20.57 4.86 10.51
N LEU A 333 19.80 5.89 10.86
CA LEU A 333 19.73 6.41 12.23
C LEU A 333 18.58 5.77 13.00
N TYR A 334 18.79 5.56 14.30
CA TYR A 334 17.79 5.02 15.20
C TYR A 334 17.71 5.86 16.47
N ILE A 335 16.50 6.11 16.94
CA ILE A 335 16.22 6.73 18.23
C ILE A 335 15.72 5.69 19.21
N GLN A 336 16.26 5.71 20.43
CA GLN A 336 15.87 4.79 21.49
C GLN A 336 15.82 5.50 22.84
N ARG A 337 14.77 5.24 23.63
CA ARG A 337 14.69 5.60 25.05
C ARG A 337 15.07 4.38 25.90
N PRO A 338 15.57 4.55 27.14
CA PRO A 338 15.81 3.46 28.07
C PRO A 338 14.60 2.50 28.15
N GLY A 339 14.84 1.20 27.90
CA GLY A 339 13.80 0.16 27.91
C GLY A 339 12.77 0.22 26.77
N GLY A 340 12.85 1.20 25.86
CA GLY A 340 11.94 1.35 24.72
C GLY A 340 12.43 0.66 23.44
N PRO A 341 11.52 0.42 22.46
CA PRO A 341 11.89 -0.12 21.17
C PRO A 341 12.82 0.85 20.44
N LYS A 342 13.77 0.29 19.71
CA LYS A 342 14.66 1.04 18.83
C LYS A 342 13.90 1.40 17.55
N LEU A 343 13.69 2.69 17.31
CA LEU A 343 12.87 3.17 16.19
C LEU A 343 13.75 3.81 15.12
N LYS A 344 13.55 3.39 13.87
CA LYS A 344 14.30 3.92 12.73
C LYS A 344 13.83 5.32 12.36
N LEU A 345 14.79 6.23 12.21
CA LEU A 345 14.57 7.58 11.70
C LEU A 345 14.61 7.56 10.17
N VAL A 346 13.64 8.23 9.57
CA VAL A 346 13.52 8.37 8.12
C VAL A 346 13.60 9.85 7.79
N ALA A 347 14.53 10.24 6.91
CA ALA A 347 14.66 11.63 6.51
C ALA A 347 13.37 12.13 5.84
N VAL A 348 12.96 13.35 6.17
CA VAL A 348 11.89 14.05 5.44
C VAL A 348 12.50 15.04 4.45
N ALA A 349 11.69 15.70 3.62
CA ALA A 349 12.19 16.62 2.60
C ALA A 349 13.00 17.81 3.15
N ALA A 350 12.84 18.15 4.44
CA ALA A 350 13.57 19.21 5.12
C ALA A 350 14.93 18.72 5.64
N LYS A 351 15.97 19.54 5.41
CA LYS A 351 17.34 19.28 5.87
C LYS A 351 17.38 19.18 7.40
N ASP A 352 18.14 18.21 7.91
CA ASP A 352 18.29 17.91 9.34
C ASP A 352 16.96 17.53 10.04
N GLU A 353 15.91 17.17 9.29
CA GLU A 353 14.61 16.78 9.84
C GLU A 353 14.25 15.33 9.47
N PHE A 354 13.69 14.61 10.44
CA PHE A 354 13.38 13.19 10.36
C PHE A 354 12.00 12.90 10.92
N THR A 355 11.42 11.78 10.47
CA THR A 355 10.25 11.14 11.05
C THR A 355 10.59 9.75 11.56
N LEU A 356 9.64 9.06 12.18
CA LEU A 356 9.79 7.66 12.60
C LEU A 356 9.12 6.75 11.58
N GLU A 357 9.80 5.69 11.14
CA GLU A 357 9.25 4.72 10.19
C GLU A 357 7.91 4.12 10.69
N ALA A 358 7.82 3.86 12.00
CA ALA A 358 6.62 3.34 12.65
C ALA A 358 5.55 4.42 12.93
N VAL A 359 5.91 5.70 12.91
CA VAL A 359 5.01 6.83 13.21
C VAL A 359 5.30 8.00 12.26
N PRO A 360 4.80 7.97 11.01
CA PRO A 360 5.12 8.98 9.99
C PRO A 360 4.65 10.41 10.30
N ALA A 361 3.79 10.58 11.32
CA ALA A 361 3.36 11.87 11.83
C ALA A 361 4.35 12.52 12.81
N ALA A 362 5.30 11.75 13.38
CA ALA A 362 6.31 12.29 14.27
C ALA A 362 7.28 13.19 13.49
N ARG A 363 7.77 14.26 14.14
CA ARG A 363 8.81 15.13 13.59
C ARG A 363 9.92 15.32 14.60
N ILE A 364 11.15 15.12 14.14
CA ILE A 364 12.39 15.26 14.91
C ILE A 364 13.34 16.10 14.07
N LYS A 365 13.63 17.31 14.53
CA LYS A 365 14.50 18.27 13.84
C LYS A 365 15.81 18.42 14.59
N PHE A 366 16.94 18.21 13.93
CA PHE A 366 18.25 18.48 14.52
C PHE A 366 18.62 19.94 14.26
N ILE A 367 19.11 20.63 15.29
CA ILE A 367 19.51 22.02 15.20
C ILE A 367 21.03 22.08 15.29
N ARG A 368 21.61 22.90 14.41
CA ARG A 368 23.05 23.15 14.33
C ARG A 368 23.36 24.53 14.92
N ASP A 369 24.51 24.67 15.55
CA ASP A 369 25.07 25.96 15.93
C ASP A 369 25.68 26.71 14.72
N ASP A 370 26.16 27.93 14.96
CA ASP A 370 26.80 28.80 13.94
C ASP A 370 28.07 28.18 13.33
N ALA A 371 28.67 27.18 13.99
CA ALA A 371 29.80 26.41 13.50
C ALA A 371 29.39 25.15 12.72
N GLY A 372 28.08 24.90 12.53
CA GLY A 372 27.53 23.80 11.78
C GLY A 372 27.42 22.47 12.55
N LYS A 373 27.69 22.47 13.87
CA LYS A 373 27.63 21.28 14.72
C LYS A 373 26.24 21.09 15.30
N ILE A 374 25.72 19.87 15.28
CA ILE A 374 24.42 19.55 15.91
C ILE A 374 24.52 19.69 17.43
N THR A 375 23.70 20.57 18.00
CA THR A 375 23.70 20.91 19.43
C THR A 375 22.41 20.56 20.15
N GLU A 376 21.31 20.33 19.44
CA GLU A 376 20.02 19.96 20.03
C GLU A 376 19.10 19.25 19.00
N ILE A 377 18.04 18.62 19.50
CA ILE A 377 16.90 18.16 18.71
C ILE A 377 15.62 18.85 19.17
N GLN A 378 14.73 19.17 18.23
CA GLN A 378 13.35 19.54 18.50
C GLN A 378 12.44 18.36 18.18
N ILE A 379 11.54 17.99 19.08
CA ILE A 379 10.57 16.91 18.87
C ILE A 379 9.17 17.49 18.98
N LEU A 380 8.33 17.21 17.99
CA LEU A 380 6.92 17.57 18.02
C LEU A 380 6.16 16.61 18.95
N ASN A 381 5.61 17.11 20.05
CA ASN A 381 4.86 16.32 21.03
C ASN A 381 3.41 16.07 20.57
N ARG A 382 2.63 15.33 21.37
CA ARG A 382 1.25 14.94 21.03
C ARG A 382 0.26 16.11 21.05
N GLU A 383 0.60 17.23 21.67
CA GLU A 383 -0.18 18.47 21.64
C GLU A 383 0.20 19.38 20.44
N GLY A 384 1.15 18.98 19.60
CA GLY A 384 1.61 19.76 18.46
C GLY A 384 2.59 20.88 18.83
N GLN A 385 3.22 20.81 20.00
CA GLN A 385 4.24 21.76 20.45
C GLN A 385 5.65 21.17 20.28
N TRP A 386 6.63 22.03 19.97
CA TRP A 386 8.03 21.63 19.82
C TRP A 386 8.74 21.61 21.18
N GLU A 387 9.33 20.47 21.53
CA GLU A 387 10.19 20.27 22.70
C GLU A 387 11.66 20.29 22.26
N ASN A 388 12.47 21.22 22.77
CA ASN A 388 13.91 21.30 22.48
C ASN A 388 14.73 20.49 23.50
N ILE A 389 15.64 19.65 23.02
CA ILE A 389 16.46 18.76 23.84
C ILE A 389 17.91 18.88 23.41
N LYS A 390 18.77 19.40 24.29
CA LYS A 390 20.19 19.59 24.01
C LYS A 390 20.94 18.27 23.89
N LYS A 391 21.94 18.26 23.00
CA LYS A 391 22.91 17.19 22.83
C LYS A 391 23.87 17.22 24.03
N GLU A 392 23.97 16.10 24.74
CA GLU A 392 24.91 15.96 25.85
C GLU A 392 26.34 15.98 25.31
N GLN A 393 27.21 16.80 25.91
CA GLN A 393 28.63 16.80 25.56
C GLN A 393 29.25 15.48 25.99
N SER A 394 29.95 14.79 25.09
CA SER A 394 30.64 13.54 25.42
C SER A 394 31.72 13.78 26.47
N LYS A 395 31.42 13.47 27.73
CA LYS A 395 32.44 13.19 28.73
C LYS A 395 32.55 11.68 28.87
N ASN A 396 33.64 11.13 28.37
CA ASN A 396 34.08 9.80 28.75
C ASN A 396 34.42 9.84 30.25
N GLU A 397 33.59 9.22 31.10
CA GLU A 397 34.02 8.52 32.32
C GLU A 397 32.85 7.76 32.99
N PRO A 398 33.12 6.63 33.69
CA PRO A 398 32.10 5.67 34.12
C PRO A 398 31.42 6.02 35.45
N LEU A 399 30.26 5.40 35.65
CA LEU A 399 29.32 5.59 36.75
C LEU A 399 29.93 5.43 38.16
N SER A 400 29.87 6.48 38.99
CA SER A 400 29.81 6.35 40.45
C SER A 400 29.25 7.61 41.14
N GLY A 401 28.41 7.43 42.17
CA GLY A 401 28.35 8.31 43.36
C GLY A 401 27.29 9.42 43.45
N ASN A 402 26.31 9.24 44.35
CA ASN A 402 25.53 10.25 45.11
C ASN A 402 26.42 11.42 45.61
N GLN A 403 26.04 12.69 45.88
CA GLN A 403 24.79 13.44 46.18
C GLN A 403 25.14 14.99 46.24
N PRO A 404 24.36 15.96 46.80
CA PRO A 404 23.30 16.80 46.20
C PRO A 404 23.46 18.35 46.36
N ASN A 405 22.64 19.16 45.68
CA ASN A 405 22.04 20.46 46.10
C ASN A 405 21.53 21.24 44.86
N ASN A 406 20.48 22.06 44.86
CA ASN A 406 19.18 22.08 45.51
C ASN A 406 18.33 23.11 44.72
N GLN A 407 17.02 22.89 44.61
CA GLN A 407 15.98 23.87 44.20
C GLN A 407 15.84 24.28 42.72
N SER A 408 15.07 23.48 41.97
CA SER A 408 13.83 23.95 41.31
C SER A 408 13.04 22.73 40.84
N GLU A 409 12.36 22.11 41.80
CA GLU A 409 11.23 21.20 41.57
C GLU A 409 9.93 21.96 41.75
N GLN A 410 9.03 21.81 40.78
CA GLN A 410 7.58 21.58 40.91
C GLN A 410 7.02 21.74 39.48
N SER A 411 6.78 20.70 38.67
CA SER A 411 5.95 19.50 38.82
C SER A 411 6.11 18.72 37.49
N LEU A 412 6.22 17.39 37.33
CA LEU A 412 5.80 16.20 38.07
C LEU A 412 6.98 15.19 38.13
N LYS A 413 7.55 14.94 39.30
CA LYS A 413 8.37 13.74 39.53
C LYS A 413 7.44 12.55 39.81
N GLN A 414 7.52 11.48 39.03
CA GLN A 414 7.05 10.17 39.51
C GLN A 414 8.06 9.69 40.56
N SER A 415 7.65 9.74 41.82
CA SER A 415 8.44 9.24 42.95
C SER A 415 8.58 7.72 42.90
N ALA A 416 9.65 7.20 43.53
CA ALA A 416 9.79 5.78 43.82
C ALA A 416 8.52 5.25 44.52
N VAL A 417 8.14 4.00 44.22
CA VAL A 417 6.94 3.39 44.82
C VAL A 417 7.14 3.26 46.31
N ASP A 418 6.25 3.88 47.10
CA ASP A 418 6.34 3.89 48.56
C ASP A 418 6.17 2.48 49.16
N ALA A 419 6.77 2.26 50.33
CA ALA A 419 6.76 0.95 51.00
C ALA A 419 5.34 0.47 51.35
N GLN A 420 4.43 1.40 51.68
CA GLN A 420 3.03 1.10 51.97
C GLN A 420 2.31 0.51 50.75
N THR A 421 2.57 1.05 49.56
CA THR A 421 2.02 0.55 48.29
C THR A 421 2.53 -0.84 47.99
N LYS A 422 3.84 -1.09 48.17
CA LYS A 422 4.42 -2.43 47.98
C LYS A 422 3.79 -3.45 48.94
N GLU A 423 3.59 -3.06 50.20
CA GLU A 423 2.97 -3.91 51.22
C GLU A 423 1.48 -4.21 50.95
N GLN A 424 0.73 -3.20 50.50
CA GLN A 424 -0.67 -3.37 50.14
C GLN A 424 -0.82 -4.21 48.85
N LEU A 425 0.04 -4.00 47.85
CA LEU A 425 0.08 -4.83 46.65
C LEU A 425 0.40 -6.28 47.00
N LYS A 426 1.41 -6.53 47.86
CA LYS A 426 1.72 -7.86 48.39
C LYS A 426 0.47 -8.51 48.97
N THR A 427 -0.16 -7.85 49.93
CA THR A 427 -1.33 -8.36 50.67
C THR A 427 -2.47 -8.73 49.70
N THR A 428 -2.78 -7.82 48.79
CA THR A 428 -3.92 -7.95 47.85
C THR A 428 -3.69 -9.02 46.81
N MET A 429 -2.50 -9.03 46.18
CA MET A 429 -2.18 -10.01 45.13
C MET A 429 -2.13 -11.42 45.69
N VAL A 430 -1.52 -11.60 46.87
CA VAL A 430 -1.49 -12.88 47.60
C VAL A 430 -2.90 -13.37 47.88
N TYR A 431 -3.77 -12.50 48.39
CA TYR A 431 -5.15 -12.84 48.67
C TYR A 431 -5.94 -13.23 47.42
N LEU A 432 -5.81 -12.46 46.33
CA LEU A 432 -6.46 -12.78 45.05
C LEU A 432 -5.99 -14.11 44.46
N LEU A 433 -4.70 -14.45 44.61
CA LEU A 433 -4.18 -15.75 44.18
C LEU A 433 -4.76 -16.92 45.00
N GLU A 434 -4.96 -16.74 46.31
CA GLU A 434 -5.56 -17.77 47.17
C GLU A 434 -7.09 -17.91 46.93
N ASP A 435 -7.76 -16.79 46.64
CA ASP A 435 -9.23 -16.72 46.53
C ASP A 435 -9.76 -17.13 45.15
N ILE A 436 -9.19 -16.57 44.06
CA ILE A 436 -9.77 -16.72 42.72
C ILE A 436 -8.92 -17.50 41.73
N TYR A 437 -7.66 -17.83 42.05
CA TYR A 437 -6.84 -18.59 41.12
C TYR A 437 -7.44 -19.98 40.85
N VAL A 438 -7.53 -20.33 39.58
CA VAL A 438 -8.34 -21.44 39.07
C VAL A 438 -8.04 -22.81 39.68
N ILE A 439 -6.78 -23.08 40.05
CA ILE A 439 -6.35 -24.28 40.79
C ILE A 439 -5.98 -23.87 42.22
N PRO A 440 -6.78 -24.18 43.25
CA PRO A 440 -6.59 -23.68 44.61
C PRO A 440 -5.18 -23.94 45.17
N GLU A 441 -4.68 -25.17 45.06
CA GLU A 441 -3.39 -25.58 45.64
C GLU A 441 -2.23 -24.87 44.95
N LYS A 442 -2.35 -24.68 43.63
CA LYS A 442 -1.34 -23.96 42.85
C LYS A 442 -1.41 -22.45 43.14
N GLY A 443 -2.60 -21.90 43.35
CA GLY A 443 -2.79 -20.51 43.77
C GLY A 443 -2.10 -20.23 45.11
N GLN A 444 -2.30 -21.11 46.10
CA GLN A 444 -1.61 -21.05 47.39
C GLN A 444 -0.08 -21.12 47.26
N GLU A 445 0.42 -22.00 46.39
CA GLU A 445 1.86 -22.10 46.15
C GLU A 445 2.45 -20.84 45.50
N ILE A 446 1.75 -20.26 44.50
CA ILE A 446 2.17 -19.00 43.88
C ILE A 446 2.14 -17.87 44.90
N ALA A 447 1.08 -17.78 45.70
CA ALA A 447 0.93 -16.77 46.74
C ALA A 447 2.05 -16.86 47.78
N LYS A 448 2.40 -18.06 48.23
CA LYS A 448 3.52 -18.31 49.15
C LYS A 448 4.85 -17.84 48.58
N GLN A 449 5.18 -18.20 47.34
CA GLN A 449 6.45 -17.78 46.72
C GLN A 449 6.49 -16.29 46.42
N LEU A 450 5.37 -15.69 46.01
CA LEU A 450 5.27 -14.24 45.82
C LEU A 450 5.48 -13.49 47.14
N ARG A 451 4.84 -13.95 48.23
CA ARG A 451 5.04 -13.41 49.58
C ARG A 451 6.52 -13.43 49.98
N ALA A 452 7.19 -14.56 49.81
CA ALA A 452 8.62 -14.70 50.10
C ALA A 452 9.50 -13.73 49.26
N LYS A 453 9.15 -13.47 48.00
CA LYS A 453 9.86 -12.48 47.16
C LYS A 453 9.72 -11.05 47.67
N PHE A 454 8.52 -10.67 48.12
CA PHE A 454 8.33 -9.37 48.75
C PHE A 454 9.11 -9.25 50.06
N GLU A 455 9.15 -10.32 50.87
CA GLU A 455 9.88 -10.36 52.15
C GLU A 455 11.41 -10.40 51.98
N SER A 456 11.91 -10.89 50.85
CA SER A 456 13.35 -10.90 50.54
C SER A 456 13.85 -9.61 49.92
N ASP A 457 13.08 -8.52 49.99
CA ASP A 457 13.36 -7.24 49.35
C ASP A 457 13.60 -7.31 47.82
N ALA A 458 13.05 -8.32 47.13
CA ALA A 458 13.29 -8.50 45.69
C ALA A 458 12.80 -7.31 44.83
N TYR A 459 11.93 -6.47 45.39
CA TYR A 459 11.33 -5.30 44.74
C TYR A 459 11.75 -3.96 45.36
N LYS A 460 12.77 -3.95 46.25
CA LYS A 460 13.20 -2.71 46.94
C LYS A 460 13.69 -1.65 45.95
N ASP A 461 14.41 -2.06 44.92
CA ASP A 461 15.11 -1.19 43.97
C ASP A 461 14.24 -0.71 42.80
N ALA A 462 12.95 -1.09 42.75
CA ALA A 462 12.03 -0.64 41.70
C ALA A 462 11.85 0.89 41.79
N ALA A 463 12.43 1.61 40.82
CA ALA A 463 12.51 3.06 40.80
C ALA A 463 11.22 3.72 40.31
N THR A 464 10.40 2.99 39.55
CA THR A 464 9.13 3.49 39.01
C THR A 464 7.97 2.48 39.17
N PRO A 465 6.71 2.95 39.17
CA PRO A 465 5.56 2.05 39.19
C PRO A 465 5.53 1.03 38.04
N THR A 466 5.93 1.46 36.84
CA THR A 466 6.04 0.61 35.65
C THR A 466 7.09 -0.49 35.84
N GLU A 467 8.25 -0.15 36.40
CA GLU A 467 9.31 -1.13 36.68
C GLU A 467 8.85 -2.18 37.70
N LEU A 468 8.18 -1.75 38.78
CA LEU A 468 7.60 -2.69 39.75
C LEU A 468 6.61 -3.65 39.08
N ALA A 469 5.71 -3.14 38.22
CA ALA A 469 4.77 -3.99 37.49
C ALA A 469 5.48 -5.00 36.58
N GLN A 470 6.55 -4.60 35.87
CA GLN A 470 7.33 -5.49 35.02
C GLN A 470 8.06 -6.59 35.82
N MET A 471 8.64 -6.23 36.97
CA MET A 471 9.29 -7.19 37.86
C MET A 471 8.28 -8.22 38.40
N LEU A 472 7.12 -7.76 38.89
CA LEU A 472 6.05 -8.62 39.36
C LEU A 472 5.52 -9.53 38.24
N ALA A 473 5.28 -8.99 37.05
CA ALA A 473 4.82 -9.76 35.88
C ALA A 473 5.81 -10.86 35.47
N ARG A 474 7.12 -10.60 35.54
CA ARG A 474 8.15 -11.60 35.25
C ARG A 474 8.12 -12.72 36.29
N ASP A 475 8.12 -12.36 37.58
CA ASP A 475 8.22 -13.32 38.66
C ASP A 475 6.95 -14.18 38.79
N LEU A 476 5.77 -13.58 38.65
CA LEU A 476 4.49 -14.30 38.62
C LEU A 476 4.47 -15.39 37.55
N ARG A 477 4.95 -15.10 36.33
CA ARG A 477 5.02 -16.08 35.24
C ARG A 477 6.06 -17.17 35.49
N ALA A 478 7.19 -16.81 36.12
CA ALA A 478 8.22 -17.78 36.48
C ALA A 478 7.73 -18.77 37.56
N ILE A 479 7.03 -18.27 38.59
CA ILE A 479 6.49 -19.06 39.70
C ILE A 479 5.29 -19.91 39.26
N GLY A 480 4.32 -19.27 38.61
CA GLY A 480 3.06 -19.89 38.24
C GLY A 480 3.16 -20.85 37.07
N LYS A 481 4.09 -20.58 36.13
CA LYS A 481 4.13 -21.21 34.80
C LYS A 481 2.82 -21.06 34.00
N ASP A 482 2.02 -20.07 34.39
CA ASP A 482 0.78 -19.65 33.75
C ASP A 482 1.09 -18.36 32.96
N LYS A 483 0.72 -18.34 31.68
CA LYS A 483 1.01 -17.24 30.76
C LYS A 483 0.09 -16.03 30.94
N HIS A 484 -1.06 -16.20 31.61
CA HIS A 484 -2.03 -15.15 31.92
C HIS A 484 -1.75 -14.43 33.23
N LEU A 485 -0.95 -14.99 34.13
CA LEU A 485 -0.50 -14.26 35.31
C LEU A 485 0.37 -13.06 34.88
N ASN A 486 -0.06 -11.86 35.23
CA ASN A 486 0.58 -10.64 34.76
C ASN A 486 0.26 -9.46 35.68
N MET A 487 1.12 -8.44 35.68
CA MET A 487 0.89 -7.17 36.35
C MET A 487 1.06 -6.04 35.34
N ARG A 488 0.12 -5.09 35.32
CA ARG A 488 0.18 -3.89 34.48
C ARG A 488 0.13 -2.64 35.33
N TYR A 489 0.74 -1.59 34.82
CA TYR A 489 0.61 -0.24 35.34
C TYR A 489 0.20 0.67 34.18
N ASP A 490 -1.02 1.18 34.26
CA ASP A 490 -1.64 1.99 33.20
C ASP A 490 -1.74 3.47 33.61
N GLY A 491 -1.12 3.85 34.73
CA GLY A 491 -1.19 5.21 35.30
C GLY A 491 -2.48 5.47 36.09
N THR A 492 -2.65 6.69 36.61
CA THR A 492 -3.78 7.07 37.49
C THR A 492 -5.17 6.94 36.88
N GLU A 493 -5.28 6.60 35.60
CA GLU A 493 -6.54 6.59 34.85
C GLU A 493 -7.27 5.23 34.84
N ALA A 494 -6.57 4.12 35.11
CA ALA A 494 -7.18 2.77 35.11
C ALA A 494 -7.87 2.38 36.42
N SER A 495 -7.58 3.12 37.50
CA SER A 495 -8.28 3.02 38.78
C SER A 495 -8.59 4.43 39.23
N GLU A 496 -9.86 4.84 39.23
CA GLU A 496 -10.30 6.10 39.84
C GLU A 496 -9.89 6.17 41.33
N SER A 497 -9.68 5.00 41.96
CA SER A 497 -9.16 4.89 43.32
C SER A 497 -7.64 5.06 43.38
N GLN A 498 -7.21 6.07 44.14
CA GLN A 498 -5.82 6.22 44.62
C GLN A 498 -5.46 5.23 45.73
N THR A 499 -6.43 4.50 46.26
CA THR A 499 -6.24 3.50 47.32
C THR A 499 -6.10 2.11 46.69
N ILE A 500 -5.13 1.34 47.17
CA ILE A 500 -4.97 -0.06 46.79
C ILE A 500 -6.15 -0.87 47.31
N LEU A 501 -6.76 -1.68 46.44
CA LEU A 501 -7.89 -2.56 46.78
C LEU A 501 -7.50 -3.46 47.94
N THR A 502 -8.28 -3.50 49.02
CA THR A 502 -8.04 -4.41 50.16
C THR A 502 -8.80 -5.74 50.00
N PRO A 503 -8.38 -6.82 50.70
CA PRO A 503 -9.13 -8.08 50.73
C PRO A 503 -10.61 -7.89 51.12
N GLN A 504 -10.90 -7.07 52.13
CA GLN A 504 -12.27 -6.81 52.59
C GLN A 504 -13.10 -6.05 51.54
N GLU A 505 -12.49 -5.15 50.76
CA GLU A 505 -13.16 -4.47 49.65
C GLU A 505 -13.40 -5.42 48.48
N TRP A 506 -12.44 -6.29 48.18
CA TRP A 506 -12.62 -7.35 47.19
C TRP A 506 -13.79 -8.26 47.54
N ASP A 507 -13.89 -8.74 48.78
CA ASP A 507 -14.98 -9.60 49.23
C ASP A 507 -16.36 -8.98 49.02
N LYS A 508 -16.48 -7.65 49.18
CA LYS A 508 -17.72 -6.90 48.92
C LYS A 508 -18.05 -6.80 47.43
N GLN A 509 -17.03 -6.72 46.57
CA GLN A 509 -17.20 -6.49 45.12
C GLN A 509 -17.22 -7.78 44.30
N LYS A 510 -16.62 -8.88 44.79
CA LYS A 510 -16.39 -10.14 44.07
C LYS A 510 -17.66 -10.72 43.45
N SER A 511 -18.79 -10.68 44.16
CA SER A 511 -20.07 -11.21 43.66
C SER A 511 -20.63 -10.39 42.48
N SER A 512 -20.32 -9.10 42.41
CA SER A 512 -20.66 -8.23 41.27
C SER A 512 -19.70 -8.43 40.11
N VAL A 513 -18.41 -8.70 40.39
CA VAL A 513 -17.41 -9.02 39.35
C VAL A 513 -17.66 -10.40 38.74
N PHE A 514 -18.10 -11.37 39.55
CA PHE A 514 -18.41 -12.73 39.12
C PHE A 514 -19.88 -13.10 39.42
N PRO A 515 -20.83 -12.55 38.66
CA PRO A 515 -22.23 -12.92 38.82
C PRO A 515 -22.46 -14.38 38.39
N LYS A 516 -23.29 -15.09 39.16
CA LYS A 516 -23.64 -16.50 38.87
C LYS A 516 -24.23 -16.66 37.46
N ARG A 517 -23.95 -17.80 36.83
CA ARG A 517 -24.45 -18.24 35.51
C ARG A 517 -24.07 -17.32 34.35
N THR A 518 -23.03 -16.50 34.49
CA THR A 518 -22.51 -15.66 33.40
C THR A 518 -21.19 -16.21 32.85
N THR A 519 -20.96 -16.03 31.55
CA THR A 519 -19.78 -16.56 30.87
C THR A 519 -18.55 -15.65 30.93
N ALA A 520 -18.69 -14.43 31.45
CA ALA A 520 -17.62 -13.43 31.52
C ALA A 520 -17.77 -12.54 32.77
N PRO A 521 -16.66 -12.14 33.42
CA PRO A 521 -16.66 -11.22 34.55
C PRO A 521 -17.18 -9.83 34.16
N GLN A 522 -17.84 -9.15 35.10
CA GLN A 522 -18.33 -7.78 34.93
C GLN A 522 -17.45 -6.82 35.71
N LEU A 523 -16.52 -6.16 35.02
CA LEU A 523 -15.71 -5.11 35.62
C LEU A 523 -16.37 -3.75 35.40
N ASN A 524 -16.52 -2.99 36.48
CA ASN A 524 -16.88 -1.58 36.40
C ASN A 524 -15.64 -0.79 35.99
N VAL A 525 -15.43 -0.67 34.68
CA VAL A 525 -14.38 0.17 34.09
C VAL A 525 -14.91 1.58 33.87
N SER A 526 -14.07 2.60 34.08
CA SER A 526 -14.47 4.00 33.93
C SER A 526 -14.98 4.30 32.50
N PRO A 527 -15.98 5.17 32.33
CA PRO A 527 -16.51 5.54 31.02
C PRO A 527 -15.44 6.04 30.04
N GLN A 528 -14.43 6.77 30.55
CA GLN A 528 -13.33 7.30 29.73
C GLN A 528 -12.42 6.19 29.20
N LEU A 529 -12.12 5.18 30.02
CA LEU A 529 -11.32 4.03 29.58
C LEU A 529 -12.09 3.18 28.57
N ASN A 530 -13.40 2.99 28.79
CA ASN A 530 -14.27 2.32 27.82
C ASN A 530 -14.33 3.05 26.47
N ALA A 531 -14.41 4.39 26.48
CA ALA A 531 -14.41 5.20 25.26
C ALA A 531 -13.08 5.11 24.50
N ARG A 532 -11.94 5.13 25.21
CA ARG A 532 -10.61 4.97 24.59
C ARG A 532 -10.42 3.58 24.00
N LEU A 533 -10.83 2.53 24.71
CA LEU A 533 -10.76 1.17 24.19
C LEU A 533 -11.66 1.00 22.96
N ALA A 534 -12.88 1.55 22.99
CA ALA A 534 -13.78 1.55 21.84
C ALA A 534 -13.16 2.27 20.64
N GLU A 535 -12.52 3.42 20.86
CA GLU A 535 -11.83 4.17 19.81
C GLU A 535 -10.62 3.40 19.24
N GLN A 536 -9.81 2.77 20.09
CA GLN A 536 -8.69 1.94 19.66
C GLN A 536 -9.16 0.76 18.81
N LEU A 537 -10.18 0.03 19.25
CA LEU A 537 -10.78 -1.06 18.49
C LEU A 537 -11.35 -0.55 17.15
N ARG A 538 -12.00 0.61 17.13
CA ARG A 538 -12.49 1.23 15.89
C ARG A 538 -11.35 1.59 14.93
N GLN A 539 -10.20 2.02 15.44
CA GLN A 539 -9.00 2.35 14.65
C GLN A 539 -8.35 1.11 14.04
N THR A 540 -8.33 -0.03 14.75
CA THR A 540 -7.80 -1.31 14.26
C THR A 540 -8.81 -2.12 13.44
N ASN A 541 -9.98 -1.54 13.13
CA ASN A 541 -11.09 -2.24 12.48
C ASN A 541 -11.50 -3.51 13.25
N TYR A 542 -11.56 -3.38 14.57
CA TYR A 542 -11.88 -4.44 15.54
C TYR A 542 -11.01 -5.67 15.35
N GLU A 543 -9.73 -5.42 15.06
CA GLU A 543 -8.67 -6.41 14.82
C GLU A 543 -8.76 -7.20 13.50
N PHE A 544 -9.66 -6.84 12.58
CA PHE A 544 -9.72 -7.40 11.22
C PHE A 544 -8.82 -6.61 10.27
N ARG A 545 -7.68 -7.21 9.88
CA ARG A 545 -6.65 -6.55 9.06
C ARG A 545 -6.91 -6.69 7.57
N GLU A 546 -7.37 -7.86 7.13
CA GLU A 546 -7.56 -8.15 5.71
C GLU A 546 -8.65 -9.21 5.51
N ALA A 547 -9.45 -9.07 4.45
CA ALA A 547 -10.34 -10.10 3.93
C ALA A 547 -10.29 -10.06 2.40
N LYS A 548 -9.87 -11.14 1.75
CA LYS A 548 -9.69 -11.21 0.28
C LYS A 548 -9.80 -12.64 -0.26
N TYR A 549 -9.78 -12.75 -1.58
CA TYR A 549 -9.61 -14.03 -2.27
C TYR A 549 -8.14 -14.24 -2.66
N LEU A 550 -7.66 -15.46 -2.49
CA LEU A 550 -6.41 -15.98 -3.04
C LEU A 550 -6.69 -16.79 -4.30
N ASP A 551 -5.64 -17.06 -5.08
CA ASP A 551 -5.70 -17.91 -6.27
C ASP A 551 -6.41 -19.23 -5.98
N GLY A 552 -7.28 -19.64 -6.91
CA GLY A 552 -8.12 -20.83 -6.80
C GLY A 552 -9.44 -20.62 -6.06
N ASN A 553 -9.89 -19.38 -5.84
CA ASN A 553 -11.13 -19.04 -5.12
C ASN A 553 -11.08 -19.42 -3.63
N ILE A 554 -9.92 -19.17 -2.98
CA ILE A 554 -9.73 -19.44 -1.56
C ILE A 554 -9.93 -18.15 -0.77
N GLY A 555 -10.87 -18.14 0.16
CA GLY A 555 -11.10 -17.00 1.05
C GLY A 555 -9.98 -16.89 2.08
N TYR A 556 -9.49 -15.67 2.33
CA TYR A 556 -8.45 -15.41 3.32
C TYR A 556 -8.87 -14.27 4.23
N ILE A 557 -8.81 -14.49 5.55
CA ILE A 557 -9.03 -13.45 6.57
C ILE A 557 -7.81 -13.39 7.49
N ASN A 558 -7.24 -12.20 7.68
CA ASN A 558 -6.17 -11.94 8.63
C ASN A 558 -6.72 -11.18 9.84
N MET A 559 -6.51 -11.75 11.03
CA MET A 559 -6.97 -11.17 12.29
C MET A 559 -5.85 -11.01 13.31
N ALA A 560 -5.93 -9.94 14.07
CA ALA A 560 -5.00 -9.60 15.14
C ALA A 560 -5.54 -9.87 16.55
N GLY A 561 -6.83 -10.20 16.68
CA GLY A 561 -7.51 -10.29 17.97
C GLY A 561 -8.99 -10.64 17.83
N PHE A 562 -9.59 -11.07 18.94
CA PHE A 562 -11.03 -11.32 19.08
C PHE A 562 -11.70 -10.17 19.86
N ALA A 563 -11.95 -9.04 19.20
CA ALA A 563 -12.54 -7.85 19.83
C ALA A 563 -13.96 -8.10 20.37
N PRO A 564 -14.36 -7.47 21.51
CA PRO A 564 -15.71 -7.61 22.07
C PRO A 564 -16.74 -6.71 21.38
N GLY A 565 -18.02 -7.02 21.61
CA GLY A 565 -19.13 -6.07 21.38
C GLY A 565 -19.76 -6.11 19.98
N ARG A 566 -20.89 -5.39 19.87
CA ARG A 566 -21.76 -5.42 18.67
C ARG A 566 -21.07 -4.92 17.40
N GLU A 567 -20.27 -3.86 17.51
CA GLU A 567 -19.56 -3.28 16.37
C GLU A 567 -18.49 -4.22 15.83
N ALA A 568 -17.77 -4.92 16.71
CA ALA A 568 -16.84 -5.98 16.33
C ALA A 568 -17.56 -7.12 15.60
N ARG A 569 -18.78 -7.51 16.05
CA ARG A 569 -19.58 -8.53 15.34
C ARG A 569 -20.02 -8.05 13.96
N ALA A 570 -20.30 -6.76 13.78
CA ALA A 570 -20.61 -6.19 12.47
C ALA A 570 -19.38 -6.20 11.54
N ALA A 571 -18.19 -5.89 12.06
CA ALA A 571 -16.94 -6.00 11.31
C ALA A 571 -16.65 -7.45 10.90
N ALA A 572 -16.83 -8.39 11.83
CA ALA A 572 -16.73 -9.83 11.57
C ALA A 572 -17.70 -10.29 10.47
N ALA A 573 -18.96 -9.88 10.56
CA ALA A 573 -19.98 -10.17 9.55
C ALA A 573 -19.58 -9.67 8.16
N LYS A 574 -19.03 -8.45 8.08
CA LYS A 574 -18.55 -7.87 6.82
C LYS A 574 -17.38 -8.67 6.25
N ALA A 575 -16.40 -9.04 7.09
CA ALA A 575 -15.25 -9.84 6.66
C ALA A 575 -15.69 -11.22 6.14
N MET A 576 -16.61 -11.89 6.84
CA MET A 576 -17.19 -13.16 6.39
C MET A 576 -17.99 -13.01 5.10
N ALA A 577 -18.77 -11.92 4.95
CA ALA A 577 -19.54 -11.65 3.74
C ALA A 577 -18.63 -11.45 2.52
N THR A 578 -17.48 -10.78 2.68
CA THR A 578 -16.50 -10.59 1.60
C THR A 578 -16.03 -11.90 0.98
N VAL A 579 -15.86 -12.96 1.79
CA VAL A 579 -15.33 -14.26 1.34
C VAL A 579 -16.37 -15.37 1.30
N ALA A 580 -17.66 -15.04 1.40
CA ALA A 580 -18.75 -16.00 1.60
C ALA A 580 -18.91 -17.04 0.47
N ASN A 581 -18.37 -16.75 -0.72
CA ASN A 581 -18.46 -17.60 -1.91
C ASN A 581 -17.15 -18.35 -2.22
N SER A 582 -16.25 -18.49 -1.25
CA SER A 582 -15.01 -19.24 -1.45
C SER A 582 -15.21 -20.75 -1.40
N ASP A 583 -14.39 -21.47 -2.18
CA ASP A 583 -14.42 -22.94 -2.24
C ASP A 583 -13.69 -23.57 -1.04
N ALA A 584 -12.68 -22.86 -0.53
CA ALA A 584 -11.98 -23.14 0.72
C ALA A 584 -11.69 -21.83 1.46
N MET A 585 -11.29 -21.90 2.73
CA MET A 585 -11.06 -20.74 3.58
C MET A 585 -9.80 -20.90 4.45
N ILE A 586 -9.05 -19.81 4.57
CA ILE A 586 -7.87 -19.69 5.43
C ILE A 586 -8.11 -18.53 6.41
N ILE A 587 -7.99 -18.78 7.71
CA ILE A 587 -8.00 -17.75 8.76
C ILE A 587 -6.61 -17.67 9.37
N ASP A 588 -6.00 -16.49 9.32
CA ASP A 588 -4.64 -16.26 9.80
C ASP A 588 -4.63 -15.62 11.19
N LEU A 589 -4.21 -16.40 12.19
CA LEU A 589 -4.10 -16.00 13.59
C LEU A 589 -2.65 -16.00 14.08
N ARG A 590 -1.66 -16.04 13.17
CA ARG A 590 -0.24 -16.18 13.53
C ARG A 590 0.27 -15.07 14.44
N GLN A 591 -0.29 -13.85 14.35
CA GLN A 591 0.11 -12.71 15.19
C GLN A 591 -0.95 -12.35 16.24
N CYS A 592 -1.88 -13.26 16.56
CA CYS A 592 -3.01 -12.95 17.42
C CYS A 592 -2.81 -13.40 18.88
N PRO A 593 -2.68 -12.48 19.86
CA PRO A 593 -2.41 -12.83 21.25
C PRO A 593 -3.66 -13.20 22.06
N GLY A 594 -4.88 -12.99 21.54
CA GLY A 594 -6.11 -13.31 22.26
C GLY A 594 -7.30 -12.41 21.94
N GLY A 595 -8.16 -12.22 22.94
CA GLY A 595 -9.40 -11.47 22.84
C GLY A 595 -10.51 -12.13 23.67
N THR A 596 -11.75 -12.07 23.18
CA THR A 596 -12.94 -12.48 23.92
C THR A 596 -13.55 -13.78 23.41
N SER A 597 -14.02 -14.62 24.33
CA SER A 597 -14.75 -15.84 23.99
C SER A 597 -16.08 -15.58 23.27
N GLU A 598 -16.66 -14.39 23.46
CA GLU A 598 -17.88 -13.97 22.74
C GLU A 598 -17.67 -13.98 21.22
N MET A 599 -16.61 -13.33 20.74
CA MET A 599 -16.28 -13.29 19.32
C MET A 599 -15.85 -14.67 18.81
N VAL A 600 -15.21 -15.49 19.64
CA VAL A 600 -14.88 -16.90 19.31
C VAL A 600 -16.17 -17.67 18.99
N ASN A 601 -17.17 -17.60 19.87
CA ASN A 601 -18.45 -18.27 19.67
C ASN A 601 -19.15 -17.76 18.40
N TYR A 602 -19.14 -16.45 18.17
CA TYR A 602 -19.76 -15.81 17.00
C TYR A 602 -19.13 -16.27 15.68
N LEU A 603 -17.80 -16.20 15.55
CA LEU A 603 -17.10 -16.63 14.34
C LEU A 603 -17.15 -18.14 14.14
N ALA A 604 -17.02 -18.95 15.20
CA ALA A 604 -17.11 -20.41 15.08
C ALA A 604 -18.47 -20.84 14.53
N SER A 605 -19.52 -20.09 14.85
CA SER A 605 -20.88 -20.38 14.40
C SER A 605 -21.03 -20.32 12.87
N TYR A 606 -20.21 -19.57 12.13
CA TYR A 606 -20.27 -19.59 10.66
C TYR A 606 -19.95 -20.97 10.06
N PHE A 607 -19.29 -21.84 10.82
CA PHE A 607 -18.81 -23.16 10.38
C PHE A 607 -19.61 -24.33 10.95
N PHE A 608 -20.68 -24.05 11.72
CA PHE A 608 -21.61 -25.03 12.24
C PHE A 608 -23.04 -24.70 11.79
N ASP A 609 -23.93 -25.68 11.87
CA ASP A 609 -25.37 -25.51 11.64
C ASP A 609 -26.01 -24.53 12.65
N LYS A 610 -27.30 -24.20 12.41
CA LYS A 610 -28.06 -23.28 13.26
C LYS A 610 -28.41 -23.87 14.62
N GLU A 611 -28.33 -25.19 14.80
CA GLU A 611 -28.67 -25.81 16.07
C GLU A 611 -27.63 -25.44 17.13
N PRO A 612 -28.05 -25.08 18.36
CA PRO A 612 -27.13 -24.73 19.43
C PRO A 612 -26.19 -25.89 19.79
N ARG A 613 -24.94 -25.81 19.35
CA ARG A 613 -23.87 -26.76 19.67
C ARG A 613 -23.07 -26.24 20.86
N LEU A 614 -22.84 -27.10 21.85
CA LEU A 614 -21.90 -26.82 22.93
C LEU A 614 -20.48 -26.73 22.36
N LEU A 615 -19.85 -25.57 22.48
CA LEU A 615 -18.49 -25.30 22.02
C LEU A 615 -17.46 -25.51 23.14
N MET A 616 -17.79 -25.08 24.36
CA MET A 616 -16.86 -25.12 25.49
C MET A 616 -17.62 -25.05 26.82
N SER A 617 -17.19 -25.82 27.81
CA SER A 617 -17.60 -25.68 29.20
C SER A 617 -16.47 -25.02 30.00
N ARG A 618 -16.79 -24.11 30.93
CA ARG A 618 -15.80 -23.39 31.73
C ARG A 618 -16.15 -23.47 33.20
N TYR A 619 -15.26 -24.08 33.99
CA TYR A 619 -15.35 -23.99 35.45
C TYR A 619 -14.88 -22.61 35.91
N ILE A 620 -15.62 -21.98 36.83
CA ILE A 620 -15.39 -20.62 37.32
C ILE A 620 -15.09 -20.68 38.82
N ARG A 621 -13.81 -20.54 39.20
CA ARG A 621 -13.34 -20.72 40.59
C ARG A 621 -14.05 -19.82 41.62
N PRO A 622 -14.30 -18.52 41.35
CA PRO A 622 -14.95 -17.64 42.32
C PRO A 622 -16.38 -18.06 42.70
N THR A 623 -17.12 -18.68 41.78
CA THR A 623 -18.54 -19.06 41.99
C THR A 623 -18.73 -20.56 42.23
N GLY A 624 -17.75 -21.39 41.84
CA GLY A 624 -17.85 -22.85 41.85
C GLY A 624 -18.72 -23.42 40.72
N GLU A 625 -19.16 -22.59 39.77
CA GLU A 625 -20.08 -23.00 38.70
C GLU A 625 -19.34 -23.40 37.42
N THR A 626 -19.99 -24.25 36.61
CA THR A 626 -19.58 -24.52 35.24
C THR A 626 -20.55 -23.84 34.29
N VAL A 627 -20.02 -23.01 33.39
CA VAL A 627 -20.80 -22.27 32.40
C VAL A 627 -20.51 -22.77 30.99
N GLU A 628 -21.54 -22.84 30.16
CA GLU A 628 -21.46 -23.36 28.80
C GLU A 628 -21.46 -22.23 27.77
N SER A 629 -20.66 -22.38 26.72
CA SER A 629 -20.71 -21.55 25.52
C SER A 629 -21.19 -22.37 24.34
N LYS A 630 -22.16 -21.82 23.60
CA LYS A 630 -22.80 -22.47 22.46
C LYS A 630 -22.65 -21.65 21.19
N THR A 631 -22.95 -22.27 20.05
CA THR A 631 -23.10 -21.54 18.77
C THR A 631 -24.25 -20.53 18.84
N VAL A 632 -24.15 -19.50 18.02
CA VAL A 632 -25.16 -18.45 17.83
C VAL A 632 -26.02 -18.82 16.63
N ALA A 633 -27.34 -18.83 16.79
CA ALA A 633 -28.29 -19.20 15.73
C ALA A 633 -28.42 -18.11 14.65
N ASP A 634 -28.56 -16.85 15.08
CA ASP A 634 -28.74 -15.71 14.20
C ASP A 634 -27.41 -15.10 13.80
N LEU A 635 -26.93 -15.48 12.62
CA LEU A 635 -25.74 -14.91 11.99
C LEU A 635 -26.12 -14.21 10.67
N PRO A 636 -25.64 -12.98 10.42
CA PRO A 636 -25.76 -12.34 9.12
C PRO A 636 -24.88 -13.05 8.08
N GLY A 637 -25.39 -13.22 6.86
CA GLY A 637 -24.67 -13.84 5.76
C GLY A 637 -24.78 -15.37 5.73
N LYS A 638 -23.94 -15.99 4.88
CA LYS A 638 -23.99 -17.42 4.58
C LYS A 638 -23.14 -18.22 5.56
N ARG A 639 -23.70 -19.30 6.13
CA ARG A 639 -22.92 -20.33 6.85
C ARG A 639 -22.14 -21.17 5.85
N MET A 640 -20.90 -21.46 6.20
CA MET A 640 -19.93 -22.14 5.34
C MET A 640 -19.75 -23.57 5.88
N LEU A 641 -20.78 -24.41 5.81
CA LEU A 641 -20.76 -25.74 6.45
C LEU A 641 -19.78 -26.70 5.75
N ASP A 642 -19.79 -26.69 4.42
CA ASP A 642 -19.02 -27.62 3.56
C ASP A 642 -17.69 -27.05 3.05
N THR A 643 -17.34 -25.83 3.48
CA THR A 643 -16.11 -25.16 3.06
C THR A 643 -14.92 -25.70 3.84
N ASP A 644 -13.88 -26.17 3.12
CA ASP A 644 -12.64 -26.60 3.75
C ASP A 644 -11.97 -25.44 4.49
N LEU A 645 -11.67 -25.63 5.78
CA LEU A 645 -11.17 -24.56 6.66
C LEU A 645 -9.76 -24.88 7.17
N TYR A 646 -8.86 -23.93 6.97
CA TYR A 646 -7.50 -23.95 7.46
C TYR A 646 -7.26 -22.76 8.39
N ILE A 647 -6.60 -22.97 9.52
CA ILE A 647 -6.29 -21.90 10.46
C ILE A 647 -4.79 -21.85 10.70
N LEU A 648 -4.19 -20.68 10.42
CA LEU A 648 -2.76 -20.47 10.57
C LEU A 648 -2.45 -20.00 11.99
N VAL A 649 -1.49 -20.66 12.64
CA VAL A 649 -1.12 -20.39 14.02
C VAL A 649 0.40 -20.29 14.18
N SER A 650 0.85 -19.62 15.23
CA SER A 650 2.26 -19.60 15.63
C SER A 650 2.41 -19.68 17.15
N SER A 651 3.65 -19.75 17.63
CA SER A 651 3.99 -19.59 19.05
C SER A 651 3.48 -18.29 19.70
N LYS A 652 3.08 -17.27 18.92
CA LYS A 652 2.45 -16.03 19.39
C LYS A 652 0.91 -16.09 19.47
N THR A 653 0.30 -17.15 18.94
CA THR A 653 -1.15 -17.34 19.00
C THR A 653 -1.55 -17.69 20.44
N GLY A 654 -2.35 -16.84 21.08
CA GLY A 654 -2.63 -16.93 22.52
C GLY A 654 -4.11 -16.84 22.90
N SER A 655 -4.49 -17.39 24.05
CA SER A 655 -5.77 -17.12 24.72
C SER A 655 -7.01 -17.42 23.86
N ALA A 656 -7.94 -16.48 23.67
CA ALA A 656 -9.11 -16.68 22.81
C ALA A 656 -8.73 -17.06 21.36
N CYS A 657 -7.57 -16.61 20.89
CA CYS A 657 -7.01 -16.99 19.58
C CYS A 657 -6.47 -18.42 19.53
N GLU A 658 -6.28 -19.08 20.67
CA GLU A 658 -6.09 -20.53 20.77
C GLU A 658 -7.42 -21.27 20.91
N SER A 659 -8.40 -20.67 21.63
CA SER A 659 -9.72 -21.26 21.80
C SER A 659 -10.43 -21.52 20.47
N PHE A 660 -10.35 -20.58 19.52
CA PHE A 660 -11.00 -20.71 18.21
C PHE A 660 -10.46 -21.90 17.37
N PRO A 661 -9.15 -22.00 17.09
CA PRO A 661 -8.59 -23.16 16.41
C PRO A 661 -8.77 -24.45 17.20
N TYR A 662 -8.64 -24.43 18.54
CA TYR A 662 -8.84 -25.62 19.36
C TYR A 662 -10.26 -26.19 19.20
N ILE A 663 -11.30 -25.36 19.34
CA ILE A 663 -12.71 -25.77 19.17
C ILE A 663 -12.91 -26.42 17.80
N LEU A 664 -12.50 -25.72 16.74
CA LEU A 664 -12.74 -26.19 15.37
C LEU A 664 -11.92 -27.45 15.04
N GLN A 665 -10.70 -27.58 15.58
CA GLN A 665 -9.89 -28.79 15.44
C GLN A 665 -10.50 -29.98 16.18
N GLN A 666 -10.92 -29.82 17.43
CA GLN A 666 -11.48 -30.92 18.22
C GLN A 666 -12.82 -31.45 17.67
N PHE A 667 -13.55 -30.62 16.91
CA PHE A 667 -14.72 -31.06 16.14
C PHE A 667 -14.38 -31.59 14.74
N GLY A 668 -13.10 -31.63 14.35
CA GLY A 668 -12.67 -32.03 13.01
C GLY A 668 -13.09 -31.06 11.90
N ARG A 669 -13.47 -29.82 12.25
CA ARG A 669 -13.99 -28.81 11.33
C ARG A 669 -12.89 -28.02 10.63
N ALA A 670 -11.72 -27.85 11.24
CA ALA A 670 -10.59 -27.13 10.65
C ALA A 670 -9.29 -27.93 10.74
N LYS A 671 -8.40 -27.75 9.75
CA LYS A 671 -6.97 -28.13 9.86
C LYS A 671 -6.14 -26.96 10.37
N ILE A 672 -5.33 -27.19 11.39
CA ILE A 672 -4.46 -26.20 12.00
C ILE A 672 -3.06 -26.31 11.38
N VAL A 673 -2.50 -25.20 10.90
CA VAL A 673 -1.24 -25.16 10.15
C VAL A 673 -0.28 -24.16 10.79
N GLY A 674 0.94 -24.57 11.11
CA GLY A 674 1.95 -23.68 11.70
C GLY A 674 2.68 -24.30 12.89
N GLU A 675 2.93 -23.51 13.93
CA GLU A 675 3.61 -23.96 15.15
C GLU A 675 2.62 -24.26 16.29
N THR A 676 3.09 -24.98 17.31
CA THR A 676 2.42 -25.06 18.60
C THR A 676 2.20 -23.66 19.18
N THR A 677 0.98 -23.40 19.66
CA THR A 677 0.58 -22.09 20.18
C THR A 677 1.09 -21.81 21.60
N THR A 678 0.84 -20.61 22.13
CA THR A 678 1.42 -20.14 23.40
C THR A 678 1.11 -21.02 24.62
N GLY A 679 -0.02 -21.71 24.66
CA GLY A 679 -0.49 -22.50 25.80
C GLY A 679 -1.13 -21.67 26.91
N ALA A 680 -1.78 -20.55 26.56
CA ALA A 680 -2.50 -19.71 27.50
C ALA A 680 -4.00 -20.06 27.48
N GLY A 681 -4.34 -21.21 28.06
CA GLY A 681 -5.66 -21.82 28.00
C GLY A 681 -6.62 -21.48 29.13
N TYR A 682 -6.16 -20.96 30.26
CA TYR A 682 -7.08 -20.48 31.29
C TYR A 682 -7.83 -19.21 30.87
N ASN A 683 -8.93 -18.93 31.58
CA ASN A 683 -9.62 -17.66 31.49
C ASN A 683 -9.05 -16.74 32.57
N ASN A 684 -8.64 -15.55 32.18
CA ASN A 684 -8.08 -14.56 33.08
C ASN A 684 -8.91 -13.27 33.11
N VAL A 685 -8.76 -12.53 34.20
CA VAL A 685 -9.37 -11.21 34.39
C VAL A 685 -8.30 -10.25 34.90
N PHE A 686 -8.32 -9.01 34.41
CA PHE A 686 -7.52 -7.92 34.97
C PHE A 686 -8.32 -7.23 36.05
N ILE A 687 -7.94 -7.39 37.31
CA ILE A 687 -8.55 -6.72 38.46
C ILE A 687 -7.77 -5.43 38.72
N PRO A 688 -8.39 -4.25 38.64
CA PRO A 688 -7.78 -3.02 39.11
C PRO A 688 -7.52 -3.13 40.61
N VAL A 689 -6.25 -3.00 41.02
CA VAL A 689 -5.85 -3.09 42.43
C VAL A 689 -5.50 -1.73 43.02
N GLY A 690 -5.78 -0.62 42.34
CA GLY A 690 -5.54 0.75 42.83
C GLY A 690 -4.21 1.36 42.39
N LYS A 691 -4.05 2.68 42.56
CA LYS A 691 -2.85 3.45 42.16
C LYS A 691 -2.37 3.16 40.73
N GLY A 692 -3.29 2.89 39.80
CA GLY A 692 -2.97 2.58 38.40
C GLY A 692 -2.45 1.17 38.11
N TYR A 693 -2.40 0.29 39.12
CA TYR A 693 -2.06 -1.12 38.93
C TYR A 693 -3.27 -1.98 38.60
N SER A 694 -3.07 -2.95 37.71
CA SER A 694 -4.05 -4.00 37.40
C SER A 694 -3.39 -5.37 37.41
N PHE A 695 -3.95 -6.29 38.20
CA PHE A 695 -3.44 -7.65 38.37
C PHE A 695 -4.26 -8.64 37.54
N SER A 696 -3.59 -9.39 36.66
CA SER A 696 -4.21 -10.44 35.85
C SER A 696 -4.15 -11.77 36.58
N VAL A 697 -5.31 -12.36 36.87
CA VAL A 697 -5.44 -13.65 37.56
C VAL A 697 -6.31 -14.60 36.76
N SER A 698 -5.84 -15.84 36.61
CA SER A 698 -6.57 -16.93 35.97
C SER A 698 -7.65 -17.46 36.90
N TYR A 699 -8.92 -17.32 36.52
CA TYR A 699 -10.08 -17.68 37.35
C TYR A 699 -10.91 -18.83 36.77
N GLY A 700 -10.72 -19.16 35.50
CA GLY A 700 -11.55 -20.14 34.81
C GLY A 700 -10.77 -21.18 34.02
N ARG A 701 -11.33 -22.39 33.98
CA ARG A 701 -10.73 -23.53 33.26
C ARG A 701 -11.67 -24.03 32.17
N PRO A 702 -11.34 -23.84 30.88
CA PRO A 702 -12.12 -24.40 29.79
C PRO A 702 -11.89 -25.91 29.64
N THR A 703 -12.93 -26.60 29.21
CA THR A 703 -12.94 -28.02 28.88
C THR A 703 -13.80 -28.23 27.64
N HIS A 704 -13.22 -28.80 26.60
CA HIS A 704 -13.93 -29.06 25.36
C HIS A 704 -14.76 -30.34 25.46
N PRO A 705 -16.03 -30.36 24.99
CA PRO A 705 -16.95 -31.47 25.23
C PRO A 705 -16.53 -32.80 24.58
N VAL A 706 -15.77 -32.77 23.48
CA VAL A 706 -15.31 -33.99 22.79
C VAL A 706 -14.03 -34.55 23.40
N SER A 707 -13.07 -33.68 23.71
CA SER A 707 -11.73 -34.13 24.14
C SER A 707 -11.60 -34.25 25.66
N GLY A 708 -12.56 -33.72 26.42
CA GLY A 708 -12.56 -33.72 27.88
C GLY A 708 -11.41 -32.89 28.50
N ARG A 709 -10.71 -32.09 27.70
CA ARG A 709 -9.52 -31.32 28.12
C ARG A 709 -9.49 -29.92 27.54
N GLY A 710 -8.56 -29.09 28.05
CA GLY A 710 -8.18 -27.79 27.49
C GLY A 710 -6.79 -27.82 26.86
N TRP A 711 -6.21 -26.64 26.61
CA TRP A 711 -4.89 -26.47 25.98
C TRP A 711 -3.88 -25.70 26.85
N GLU A 712 -4.18 -25.46 28.13
CA GLU A 712 -3.29 -24.78 29.05
C GLU A 712 -1.91 -25.45 29.11
N ALA A 713 -0.85 -24.64 29.10
CA ALA A 713 0.58 -24.99 29.10
C ALA A 713 1.09 -25.80 27.90
N VAL A 714 0.22 -26.54 27.20
CA VAL A 714 0.58 -27.38 26.05
C VAL A 714 0.37 -26.68 24.70
N GLY A 715 -0.56 -25.73 24.63
CA GLY A 715 -0.96 -25.09 23.38
C GLY A 715 -1.79 -26.01 22.47
N VAL A 716 -2.35 -25.41 21.42
CA VAL A 716 -2.96 -26.11 20.29
C VAL A 716 -1.84 -26.66 19.43
N GLN A 717 -1.86 -27.97 19.20
CA GLN A 717 -0.90 -28.63 18.33
C GLN A 717 -1.37 -28.51 16.88
N PRO A 718 -0.51 -28.09 15.94
CA PRO A 718 -0.88 -28.01 14.53
C PRO A 718 -1.07 -29.41 13.94
N ASP A 719 -2.07 -29.57 13.07
CA ASP A 719 -2.24 -30.79 12.26
C ASP A 719 -1.15 -30.89 11.19
N ILE A 720 -0.68 -29.74 10.71
CA ILE A 720 0.46 -29.62 9.77
C ILE A 720 1.50 -28.70 10.40
N ALA A 721 2.51 -29.30 11.02
CA ALA A 721 3.59 -28.58 11.68
C ALA A 721 4.57 -27.99 10.65
N VAL A 722 4.63 -26.67 10.59
CA VAL A 722 5.56 -25.91 9.74
C VAL A 722 5.94 -24.59 10.41
N LYS A 723 7.04 -23.96 10.00
CA LYS A 723 7.39 -22.63 10.50
C LYS A 723 6.30 -21.60 10.12
N PRO A 724 6.06 -20.55 10.92
CA PRO A 724 4.97 -19.61 10.71
C PRO A 724 5.01 -18.96 9.33
N GLU A 725 6.20 -18.65 8.80
CA GLU A 725 6.41 -18.09 7.47
C GLU A 725 5.93 -19.00 6.33
N MET A 726 5.98 -20.33 6.52
CA MET A 726 5.53 -21.31 5.54
C MET A 726 4.04 -21.65 5.65
N ALA A 727 3.39 -21.35 6.78
CA ALA A 727 2.04 -21.81 7.08
C ALA A 727 0.99 -21.41 6.04
N LEU A 728 1.04 -20.18 5.52
CA LEU A 728 0.11 -19.71 4.48
C LEU A 728 0.29 -20.48 3.18
N GLU A 729 1.54 -20.66 2.74
CA GLU A 729 1.88 -21.39 1.53
C GLU A 729 1.41 -22.86 1.64
N THR A 730 1.71 -23.49 2.78
CA THR A 730 1.32 -24.87 3.07
C THR A 730 -0.20 -25.04 3.07
N ALA A 731 -0.94 -24.17 3.77
CA ALA A 731 -2.39 -24.24 3.82
C ALA A 731 -3.02 -24.02 2.44
N GLN A 732 -2.51 -23.06 1.65
CA GLN A 732 -3.02 -22.79 0.32
C GLN A 732 -2.76 -23.98 -0.64
N LYS A 733 -1.57 -24.58 -0.61
CA LYS A 733 -1.27 -25.77 -1.41
C LYS A 733 -2.19 -26.94 -1.05
N GLU A 734 -2.37 -27.20 0.24
CA GLU A 734 -3.23 -28.27 0.75
C GLU A 734 -4.70 -28.04 0.34
N ALA A 735 -5.20 -26.81 0.46
CA ALA A 735 -6.55 -26.44 0.02
C ALA A 735 -6.73 -26.66 -1.49
N LEU A 736 -5.80 -26.18 -2.31
CA LEU A 736 -5.84 -26.34 -3.77
C LEU A 736 -5.79 -27.80 -4.18
N GLN A 737 -4.90 -28.60 -3.59
CA GLN A 737 -4.80 -30.04 -3.87
C GLN A 737 -6.11 -30.76 -3.54
N LYS A 738 -6.75 -30.40 -2.43
CA LYS A 738 -8.04 -30.97 -2.05
C LYS A 738 -9.15 -30.59 -3.04
N LEU A 739 -9.19 -29.32 -3.47
CA LEU A 739 -10.13 -28.86 -4.50
C LEU A 739 -9.91 -29.55 -5.85
N ILE A 740 -8.66 -29.76 -6.27
CA ILE A 740 -8.28 -30.50 -7.49
C ILE A 740 -8.81 -31.93 -7.45
N ASN A 741 -8.69 -32.59 -6.29
CA ASN A 741 -9.14 -33.96 -6.12
C ASN A 741 -10.67 -34.08 -6.03
N LYS A 742 -11.37 -33.00 -5.65
CA LYS A 742 -12.83 -32.96 -5.48
C LYS A 742 -13.57 -32.62 -6.78
N THR A 743 -12.96 -31.84 -7.68
CA THR A 743 -13.62 -31.40 -8.92
C THR A 743 -13.59 -32.47 -10.01
N THR A 744 -14.73 -32.68 -10.66
CA THR A 744 -14.84 -33.48 -11.90
C THR A 744 -14.84 -32.61 -13.16
N ASP A 745 -14.92 -31.29 -13.03
CA ASP A 745 -14.81 -30.34 -14.14
C ASP A 745 -13.32 -30.17 -14.50
N GLU A 746 -12.95 -30.63 -15.70
CA GLU A 746 -11.58 -30.58 -16.22
C GLU A 746 -11.06 -29.15 -16.46
N ARG A 747 -11.93 -28.20 -16.82
CA ARG A 747 -11.54 -26.79 -16.92
C ARG A 747 -11.20 -26.25 -15.55
N ARG A 748 -12.07 -26.48 -14.56
CA ARG A 748 -11.84 -26.07 -13.17
C ARG A 748 -10.59 -26.72 -12.59
N LYS A 749 -10.36 -27.99 -12.89
CA LYS A 749 -9.17 -28.74 -12.47
C LYS A 749 -7.89 -28.11 -13.01
N LYS A 750 -7.86 -27.72 -14.29
CA LYS A 750 -6.71 -27.04 -14.92
C LYS A 750 -6.44 -25.67 -14.28
N GLU A 751 -7.48 -24.90 -14.00
CA GLU A 751 -7.37 -23.61 -13.30
C GLU A 751 -6.76 -23.78 -11.91
N LEU A 752 -7.25 -24.75 -11.13
CA LEU A 752 -6.73 -25.03 -9.79
C LEU A 752 -5.28 -25.55 -9.81
N MET A 753 -4.91 -26.37 -10.81
CA MET A 753 -3.53 -26.80 -11.01
C MET A 753 -2.60 -25.61 -11.31
N THR A 754 -3.06 -24.64 -12.10
CA THR A 754 -2.30 -23.41 -12.36
C THR A 754 -2.16 -22.57 -11.08
N ALA A 755 -3.24 -22.41 -10.32
CA ALA A 755 -3.19 -21.75 -9.02
C ALA A 755 -2.18 -22.43 -8.07
N LEU A 756 -2.20 -23.77 -7.99
CA LEU A 756 -1.29 -24.56 -7.14
C LEU A 756 0.17 -24.31 -7.52
N GLN A 757 0.47 -24.25 -8.81
CA GLN A 757 1.81 -23.98 -9.31
C GLN A 757 2.29 -22.56 -9.00
N ASN A 758 1.39 -21.59 -8.80
CA ASN A 758 1.72 -20.19 -8.51
C ASN A 758 1.98 -19.94 -7.00
N VAL A 759 1.49 -20.82 -6.12
CA VAL A 759 1.67 -20.68 -4.66
C VAL A 759 3.15 -20.70 -4.28
N GLY A 760 3.60 -19.66 -3.58
CA GLY A 760 4.98 -19.53 -3.07
C GLY A 760 5.98 -18.88 -4.03
N ARG A 761 5.65 -18.64 -5.31
CA ARG A 761 6.62 -18.09 -6.29
C ARG A 761 7.17 -16.72 -5.92
N ASN A 762 6.36 -15.85 -5.30
CA ASN A 762 6.83 -14.54 -4.83
C ASN A 762 7.71 -14.65 -3.57
N SER A 763 7.47 -15.65 -2.72
CA SER A 763 8.20 -15.88 -1.46
C SER A 763 9.54 -16.57 -1.71
N THR A 764 9.59 -17.57 -2.60
CA THR A 764 10.84 -18.25 -3.00
C THR A 764 11.73 -17.32 -3.83
N ALA A 765 11.18 -16.52 -4.73
CA ALA A 765 11.94 -15.49 -5.45
C ALA A 765 12.55 -14.45 -4.51
N GLN A 766 11.83 -14.05 -3.44
CA GLN A 766 12.35 -13.14 -2.42
C GLN A 766 13.42 -13.78 -1.51
N ILE A 767 13.27 -15.06 -1.12
CA ILE A 767 14.24 -15.78 -0.28
C ILE A 767 15.53 -16.10 -1.06
N VAL A 768 15.41 -16.49 -2.34
CA VAL A 768 16.58 -16.76 -3.19
C VAL A 768 17.26 -15.45 -3.59
N ALA A 769 16.50 -14.37 -3.88
CA ALA A 769 17.08 -13.03 -4.03
C ALA A 769 17.82 -12.59 -2.75
N ALA A 770 17.22 -12.79 -1.57
CA ALA A 770 17.85 -12.44 -0.28
C ALA A 770 19.11 -13.26 0.03
N SER A 771 19.17 -14.53 -0.39
CA SER A 771 20.37 -15.37 -0.25
C SER A 771 21.46 -15.02 -1.26
N LEU A 772 21.10 -14.52 -2.45
CA LEU A 772 22.03 -13.95 -3.43
C LEU A 772 22.52 -12.54 -3.04
N THR A 773 21.85 -11.88 -2.08
CA THR A 773 22.18 -10.52 -1.59
C THR A 773 22.61 -10.47 -0.12
N SER A 774 22.93 -11.62 0.51
CA SER A 774 23.28 -11.64 1.94
C SER A 774 24.68 -11.03 2.20
N PRO A 775 24.87 -10.13 3.19
CA PRO A 775 26.12 -9.37 3.36
C PRO A 775 27.34 -10.18 3.84
N ASN A 776 27.17 -11.48 4.12
CA ASN A 776 28.20 -12.30 4.77
C ASN A 776 28.95 -13.28 3.85
N SER A 777 28.82 -13.14 2.53
CA SER A 777 29.76 -13.76 1.57
C SER A 777 30.48 -12.68 0.79
N GLY A 778 31.81 -12.59 0.96
CA GLY A 778 32.64 -11.65 0.23
C GLY A 778 32.40 -11.73 -1.28
N ASN A 779 32.20 -10.56 -1.88
CA ASN A 779 31.89 -10.30 -3.30
C ASN A 779 30.54 -10.84 -3.80
N LEU A 780 29.47 -10.02 -3.73
CA LEU A 780 28.19 -10.27 -4.42
C LEU A 780 28.35 -10.57 -5.92
N GLN A 781 29.37 -9.99 -6.57
CA GLN A 781 29.59 -10.14 -8.00
C GLN A 781 30.18 -11.50 -8.39
N SER A 782 30.91 -12.19 -7.49
CA SER A 782 31.58 -13.46 -7.79
C SER A 782 30.62 -14.66 -7.83
N SER A 783 29.56 -14.66 -7.03
CA SER A 783 28.59 -15.77 -6.96
C SER A 783 27.71 -15.92 -8.21
N LEU A 784 27.44 -14.81 -8.91
CA LEU A 784 26.68 -14.81 -10.16
C LEU A 784 27.55 -15.10 -11.40
N GLN A 785 28.88 -14.88 -11.32
CA GLN A 785 29.80 -15.16 -12.44
C GLN A 785 29.81 -16.63 -12.85
N ASP A 786 29.53 -17.56 -11.93
CA ASP A 786 29.42 -18.99 -12.22
C ASP A 786 28.40 -19.28 -13.35
N TYR A 787 27.33 -18.49 -13.41
CA TYR A 787 26.24 -18.62 -14.38
C TYR A 787 26.51 -17.87 -15.69
N VAL A 788 27.45 -16.92 -15.70
CA VAL A 788 27.77 -16.09 -16.87
C VAL A 788 28.51 -16.91 -17.91
N GLY A 789 28.12 -16.77 -19.18
CA GLY A 789 28.74 -17.45 -20.31
C GLY A 789 27.78 -17.70 -21.46
N ARG A 790 28.30 -18.25 -22.55
CA ARG A 790 27.51 -18.67 -23.71
C ARG A 790 27.13 -20.15 -23.57
N TYR A 791 25.87 -20.45 -23.85
CA TYR A 791 25.27 -21.78 -23.78
C TYR A 791 24.48 -22.03 -25.08
N GLY A 792 25.18 -22.50 -26.12
CA GLY A 792 24.63 -22.54 -27.47
C GLY A 792 24.23 -21.13 -27.94
N GLU A 793 23.00 -20.97 -28.45
CA GLU A 793 22.50 -19.67 -28.92
C GLU A 793 22.21 -18.65 -27.80
N ARG A 794 22.32 -19.05 -26.53
CA ARG A 794 21.92 -18.25 -25.35
C ARG A 794 23.15 -17.69 -24.64
N ILE A 795 23.15 -16.39 -24.39
CA ILE A 795 24.17 -15.68 -23.62
C ILE A 795 23.57 -15.34 -22.27
N ILE A 796 24.23 -15.76 -21.19
CA ILE A 796 23.91 -15.39 -19.82
C ILE A 796 24.89 -14.30 -19.37
N SER A 797 24.37 -13.18 -18.89
CA SER A 797 25.15 -12.04 -18.39
C SER A 797 24.69 -11.63 -16.99
N ALA A 798 25.59 -11.02 -16.21
CA ALA A 798 25.29 -10.51 -14.87
C ALA A 798 25.47 -9.00 -14.81
N GLU A 799 24.40 -8.27 -14.51
CA GLU A 799 24.37 -6.80 -14.40
C GLU A 799 23.50 -6.39 -13.21
N ASP A 800 23.92 -5.38 -12.44
CA ASP A 800 23.19 -4.84 -11.29
C ASP A 800 22.69 -5.89 -10.27
N GLY A 801 23.49 -6.94 -10.05
CA GLY A 801 23.15 -8.03 -9.12
C GLY A 801 22.06 -8.98 -9.63
N ALA A 802 21.75 -8.97 -10.92
CA ALA A 802 20.80 -9.88 -11.56
C ALA A 802 21.42 -10.61 -12.77
N LEU A 803 20.88 -11.79 -13.09
CA LEU A 803 21.21 -12.52 -14.32
C LEU A 803 20.23 -12.15 -15.43
N TYR A 804 20.73 -12.14 -16.66
CA TYR A 804 19.96 -11.92 -17.87
C TYR A 804 20.28 -12.98 -18.90
N ILE A 805 19.26 -13.46 -19.61
CA ILE A 805 19.41 -14.33 -20.77
C ILE A 805 19.13 -13.55 -22.06
N GLN A 806 19.93 -13.80 -23.09
CA GLN A 806 19.77 -13.19 -24.40
C GLN A 806 20.08 -14.23 -25.49
N ARG A 807 19.30 -14.29 -26.57
CA ARG A 807 19.70 -15.04 -27.78
C ARG A 807 20.43 -14.11 -28.75
N GLN A 808 21.20 -14.65 -29.70
CA GLN A 808 22.13 -13.90 -30.58
C GLN A 808 21.57 -12.59 -31.18
N ASP A 809 20.24 -12.46 -31.39
CA ASP A 809 19.55 -11.23 -31.80
C ASP A 809 18.24 -10.94 -31.03
N GLY A 810 18.07 -11.56 -29.85
CA GLY A 810 16.86 -11.48 -29.03
C GLY A 810 16.91 -10.37 -27.96
N PRO A 811 15.74 -9.98 -27.39
CA PRO A 811 15.72 -9.09 -26.25
C PRO A 811 16.44 -9.73 -25.06
N LYS A 812 17.17 -8.90 -24.31
CA LYS A 812 17.78 -9.28 -23.05
C LYS A 812 16.69 -9.37 -21.98
N ILE A 813 16.50 -10.54 -21.39
CA ILE A 813 15.40 -10.81 -20.46
C ILE A 813 15.99 -11.12 -19.09
N LYS A 814 15.52 -10.41 -18.07
CA LYS A 814 15.92 -10.63 -16.69
C LYS A 814 15.47 -12.00 -16.21
N MET A 815 16.40 -12.72 -15.61
CA MET A 815 16.16 -14.02 -14.99
C MET A 815 15.78 -13.81 -13.53
N VAL A 816 14.70 -14.44 -13.11
CA VAL A 816 14.21 -14.41 -11.72
C VAL A 816 14.45 -15.79 -11.14
N ALA A 817 15.17 -15.86 -10.01
CA ALA A 817 15.47 -17.14 -9.39
C ALA A 817 14.18 -17.81 -8.89
N ALA A 818 14.00 -19.08 -9.27
CA ALA A 818 12.85 -19.90 -8.89
C ALA A 818 13.25 -20.95 -7.83
N ALA A 819 14.48 -21.47 -7.88
CA ALA A 819 15.11 -22.32 -6.87
C ALA A 819 16.65 -22.26 -6.99
N LYS A 820 17.38 -23.10 -6.25
CA LYS A 820 18.85 -23.21 -6.40
C LYS A 820 19.18 -23.71 -7.82
N ASP A 821 20.03 -22.97 -8.53
CA ASP A 821 20.41 -23.23 -9.92
C ASP A 821 19.20 -23.29 -10.89
N GLU A 822 18.02 -22.76 -10.52
CA GLU A 822 16.82 -22.74 -11.36
C GLU A 822 16.19 -21.35 -11.43
N PHE A 823 15.84 -20.91 -12.63
CA PHE A 823 15.37 -19.58 -12.93
C PHE A 823 14.14 -19.61 -13.84
N THR A 824 13.33 -18.56 -13.74
CA THR A 824 12.30 -18.19 -14.71
C THR A 824 12.65 -16.85 -15.36
N LEU A 825 11.81 -16.38 -16.28
CA LEU A 825 12.00 -15.11 -16.96
C LEU A 825 10.98 -14.10 -16.47
N GLU A 826 11.43 -12.88 -16.17
CA GLU A 826 10.56 -11.79 -15.68
C GLU A 826 9.38 -11.54 -16.62
N SER A 827 9.63 -11.58 -17.94
CA SER A 827 8.59 -11.43 -18.98
C SER A 827 7.83 -12.71 -19.31
N VAL A 828 8.30 -13.89 -18.86
CA VAL A 828 7.67 -15.18 -19.13
C VAL A 828 7.77 -16.09 -17.88
N PRO A 829 6.91 -15.88 -16.86
CA PRO A 829 6.97 -16.63 -15.59
C PRO A 829 6.72 -18.15 -15.71
N ALA A 830 6.22 -18.60 -16.86
CA ALA A 830 6.07 -20.02 -17.19
C ALA A 830 7.37 -20.68 -17.68
N ALA A 831 8.36 -19.91 -18.14
CA ALA A 831 9.64 -20.44 -18.59
C ALA A 831 10.40 -21.07 -17.42
N ARG A 832 11.11 -22.18 -17.68
CA ARG A 832 12.00 -22.83 -16.71
C ARG A 832 13.39 -22.97 -17.32
N ILE A 833 14.39 -22.50 -16.59
CA ILE A 833 15.80 -22.56 -16.97
C ILE A 833 16.54 -23.18 -15.78
N LYS A 834 17.07 -24.39 -15.96
CA LYS A 834 17.84 -25.09 -14.95
C LYS A 834 19.30 -25.13 -15.36
N PHE A 835 20.17 -24.74 -14.45
CA PHE A 835 21.61 -24.83 -14.58
C PHE A 835 22.10 -26.16 -14.00
N VAL A 836 23.08 -26.76 -14.65
CA VAL A 836 23.65 -28.06 -14.26
C VAL A 836 25.14 -27.89 -14.03
N ARG A 837 25.60 -28.42 -12.88
CA ARG A 837 27.00 -28.46 -12.47
C ARG A 837 27.56 -29.87 -12.64
N ASP A 838 28.86 -29.98 -12.88
CA ASP A 838 29.58 -31.25 -12.85
C ASP A 838 29.95 -31.70 -11.42
N GLU A 839 30.59 -32.88 -11.30
CA GLU A 839 31.02 -33.46 -10.02
C GLU A 839 32.03 -32.58 -9.24
N ALA A 840 32.71 -31.67 -9.94
CA ALA A 840 33.64 -30.70 -9.36
C ALA A 840 32.94 -29.36 -8.99
N GLY A 841 31.63 -29.24 -9.21
CA GLY A 841 30.83 -28.05 -8.88
C GLY A 841 30.85 -26.94 -9.93
N LYS A 842 31.48 -27.15 -11.10
CA LYS A 842 31.58 -26.16 -12.19
C LYS A 842 30.33 -26.18 -13.05
N MET A 843 29.88 -25.00 -13.49
CA MET A 843 28.71 -24.88 -14.36
C MET A 843 29.01 -25.37 -15.78
N THR A 844 28.26 -26.37 -16.26
CA THR A 844 28.55 -27.04 -17.54
C THR A 844 27.40 -26.99 -18.54
N GLU A 845 26.15 -26.82 -18.10
CA GLU A 845 24.97 -26.90 -18.98
C GLU A 845 23.81 -26.05 -18.47
N ILE A 846 22.96 -25.58 -19.40
CA ILE A 846 21.59 -25.14 -19.11
C ILE A 846 20.57 -26.09 -19.75
N GLN A 847 19.44 -26.25 -19.09
CA GLN A 847 18.26 -26.94 -19.58
C GLN A 847 17.11 -25.93 -19.60
N VAL A 848 16.47 -25.75 -20.74
CA VAL A 848 15.34 -24.83 -20.91
C VAL A 848 14.11 -25.63 -21.26
N LEU A 849 13.05 -25.50 -20.46
CA LEU A 849 11.78 -26.14 -20.75
C LEU A 849 11.05 -25.36 -21.85
N ASN A 850 10.78 -26.00 -22.98
CA ASN A 850 10.09 -25.39 -24.11
C ASN A 850 8.55 -25.51 -23.97
N ARG A 851 7.82 -24.98 -24.95
CA ARG A 851 6.34 -24.94 -24.92
C ARG A 851 5.65 -26.31 -25.06
N GLU A 852 6.40 -27.37 -25.35
CA GLU A 852 5.90 -28.76 -25.41
C GLU A 852 6.24 -29.56 -24.13
N ASP A 853 6.64 -28.89 -23.05
CA ASP A 853 7.14 -29.52 -21.82
C ASP A 853 8.37 -30.44 -22.02
N LYS A 854 9.15 -30.19 -23.08
CA LYS A 854 10.43 -30.89 -23.33
C LYS A 854 11.61 -30.01 -22.93
N TRP A 855 12.62 -30.63 -22.33
CA TRP A 855 13.86 -29.96 -21.93
C TRP A 855 14.87 -29.89 -23.08
N GLU A 856 15.21 -28.68 -23.49
CA GLU A 856 16.31 -28.40 -24.42
C GLU A 856 17.60 -28.17 -23.63
N LYS A 857 18.66 -28.92 -23.96
CA LYS A 857 19.96 -28.83 -23.28
C LYS A 857 20.96 -28.04 -24.10
N SER A 858 21.77 -27.20 -23.45
CA SER A 858 22.85 -26.46 -24.09
C SER A 858 24.07 -26.42 -23.18
N LYS A 859 25.20 -26.95 -23.67
CA LYS A 859 26.48 -26.93 -22.92
C LYS A 859 27.05 -25.52 -22.87
N LYS A 860 27.76 -25.20 -21.79
CA LYS A 860 28.54 -23.97 -21.65
C LYS A 860 29.72 -24.02 -22.61
N GLU A 861 29.82 -23.06 -23.51
CA GLU A 861 30.93 -22.92 -24.44
C GLU A 861 32.17 -22.44 -23.69
N THR A 862 33.34 -23.00 -24.03
CA THR A 862 34.65 -22.55 -23.54
C THR A 862 35.35 -21.75 -24.64
N ASP A 863 36.18 -20.77 -24.26
CA ASP A 863 36.80 -19.71 -25.09
C ASP A 863 37.63 -20.12 -26.33
N ASN A 864 37.53 -21.35 -26.84
CA ASN A 864 38.13 -21.76 -28.10
C ASN A 864 37.32 -22.89 -28.75
N GLN A 865 36.41 -22.57 -29.70
CA GLN A 865 36.31 -23.18 -31.04
C GLN A 865 35.02 -22.77 -31.82
N PRO A 866 35.03 -22.75 -33.18
CA PRO A 866 33.97 -22.16 -34.00
C PRO A 866 33.01 -23.14 -34.74
N THR A 867 31.79 -22.66 -34.98
CA THR A 867 30.76 -22.94 -36.03
C THR A 867 30.14 -24.34 -36.25
N VAL A 868 28.82 -24.40 -35.91
CA VAL A 868 27.61 -24.98 -36.56
C VAL A 868 27.63 -26.40 -37.18
N GLN A 869 26.71 -27.25 -36.72
CA GLN A 869 25.90 -28.17 -37.57
C GLN A 869 24.44 -28.23 -37.05
N PRO A 870 23.41 -28.16 -37.93
CA PRO A 870 22.00 -28.28 -37.54
C PRO A 870 21.41 -29.67 -37.89
N GLN A 871 20.72 -30.31 -36.95
CA GLN A 871 19.70 -31.36 -37.16
C GLN A 871 18.73 -31.30 -35.95
N THR A 872 17.39 -31.31 -36.05
CA THR A 872 16.47 -31.77 -37.10
C THR A 872 15.11 -31.05 -36.94
N GLU A 873 14.68 -30.26 -37.93
CA GLU A 873 13.30 -29.72 -38.02
C GLU A 873 12.48 -30.51 -39.06
N GLN A 874 11.17 -30.60 -38.86
CA GLN A 874 10.22 -31.20 -39.82
C GLN A 874 10.42 -30.62 -41.23
N LYS A 875 10.57 -31.50 -42.23
CA LYS A 875 10.84 -31.12 -43.63
C LYS A 875 9.63 -30.39 -44.23
N LEU A 876 9.75 -29.07 -44.37
CA LEU A 876 8.84 -28.21 -45.15
C LEU A 876 8.75 -28.71 -46.62
N SER A 877 7.57 -28.64 -47.23
CA SER A 877 7.37 -28.94 -48.65
C SER A 877 8.08 -27.94 -49.57
N LYS A 878 8.28 -28.31 -50.85
CA LYS A 878 8.95 -27.44 -51.83
C LYS A 878 8.24 -26.08 -52.01
N ALA A 879 6.90 -26.09 -52.03
CA ALA A 879 6.11 -24.86 -52.13
C ALA A 879 6.31 -23.96 -50.90
N GLU A 880 6.39 -24.52 -49.70
CA GLU A 880 6.63 -23.76 -48.47
C GLU A 880 8.04 -23.18 -48.41
N GLN A 881 9.04 -23.93 -48.86
CA GLN A 881 10.41 -23.43 -48.97
C GLN A 881 10.51 -22.28 -49.99
N GLU A 882 9.85 -22.42 -51.15
CA GLU A 882 9.79 -21.38 -52.17
C GLU A 882 9.08 -20.12 -51.67
N VAL A 883 7.93 -20.25 -51.00
CA VAL A 883 7.16 -19.12 -50.47
C VAL A 883 7.88 -18.41 -49.32
N ARG A 884 8.51 -19.13 -48.39
CA ARG A 884 9.32 -18.51 -47.33
C ARG A 884 10.52 -17.73 -47.89
N ARG A 885 11.07 -18.17 -49.02
CA ARG A 885 12.11 -17.42 -49.74
C ARG A 885 11.55 -16.12 -50.34
N VAL A 886 10.36 -16.17 -50.94
CA VAL A 886 9.68 -14.98 -51.50
C VAL A 886 9.25 -14.01 -50.39
N GLU A 887 8.77 -14.49 -49.26
CA GLU A 887 8.48 -13.69 -48.06
C GLU A 887 9.72 -12.91 -47.59
N ARG A 888 10.87 -13.59 -47.48
CA ARG A 888 12.12 -12.92 -47.10
C ARG A 888 12.57 -11.90 -48.14
N GLU A 889 12.43 -12.23 -49.43
CA GLU A 889 12.74 -11.32 -50.54
C GLU A 889 11.83 -10.08 -50.53
N TRP A 890 10.55 -10.23 -50.16
CA TRP A 890 9.60 -9.12 -50.03
C TRP A 890 9.98 -8.17 -48.88
N LEU A 891 10.32 -8.71 -47.71
CA LEU A 891 10.77 -7.91 -46.56
C LEU A 891 12.13 -7.24 -46.83
N ASP A 892 13.05 -7.95 -47.46
CA ASP A 892 14.35 -7.42 -47.90
C ASP A 892 14.20 -6.25 -48.88
N ALA A 893 13.20 -6.30 -49.77
CA ALA A 893 12.95 -5.23 -50.73
C ALA A 893 12.56 -3.92 -50.01
N TYR A 894 11.83 -3.98 -48.89
CA TYR A 894 11.60 -2.82 -48.03
C TYR A 894 12.88 -2.36 -47.32
N GLU A 895 13.70 -3.29 -46.81
CA GLU A 895 14.94 -2.98 -46.09
C GLU A 895 16.01 -2.35 -46.97
N LYS A 896 16.04 -2.70 -48.26
CA LYS A 896 17.05 -2.29 -49.23
C LYS A 896 16.57 -1.20 -50.20
N HIS A 897 15.31 -0.76 -50.08
CA HIS A 897 14.65 0.13 -51.06
C HIS A 897 14.72 -0.41 -52.51
N ASP A 898 14.56 -1.72 -52.68
CA ASP A 898 14.69 -2.42 -53.97
C ASP A 898 13.33 -2.53 -54.68
N ALA A 899 13.03 -1.52 -55.51
CA ALA A 899 11.79 -1.47 -56.28
C ALA A 899 11.66 -2.60 -57.32
N ASP A 900 12.77 -3.13 -57.84
CA ASP A 900 12.75 -4.21 -58.84
C ASP A 900 12.42 -5.56 -58.19
N ALA A 901 12.99 -5.84 -57.02
CA ALA A 901 12.61 -6.99 -56.21
C ALA A 901 11.15 -6.91 -55.78
N MET A 902 10.69 -5.74 -55.31
CA MET A 902 9.30 -5.49 -54.96
C MET A 902 8.35 -5.75 -56.15
N ASN A 903 8.71 -5.26 -57.33
CA ASN A 903 7.91 -5.44 -58.54
C ASN A 903 7.82 -6.92 -58.98
N ARG A 904 8.84 -7.72 -58.67
CA ARG A 904 8.90 -9.16 -58.96
C ARG A 904 8.05 -10.00 -58.00
N VAL A 905 8.11 -9.73 -56.69
CA VAL A 905 7.51 -10.60 -55.65
C VAL A 905 6.08 -10.21 -55.25
N VAL A 906 5.65 -8.99 -55.53
CA VAL A 906 4.29 -8.51 -55.25
C VAL A 906 3.45 -8.55 -56.53
N ALA A 907 2.24 -9.12 -56.46
CA ALA A 907 1.33 -9.20 -57.60
C ALA A 907 0.69 -7.84 -57.94
N ASP A 908 0.29 -7.63 -59.20
CA ASP A 908 -0.24 -6.33 -59.66
C ASP A 908 -1.59 -5.95 -59.01
N ASP A 909 -2.36 -6.95 -58.59
CA ASP A 909 -3.62 -6.85 -57.87
C ASP A 909 -3.44 -6.94 -56.33
N PHE A 910 -2.21 -6.82 -55.84
CA PHE A 910 -1.92 -6.91 -54.40
C PHE A 910 -2.57 -5.79 -53.58
N MET A 911 -3.09 -6.19 -52.41
CA MET A 911 -3.54 -5.27 -51.38
C MET A 911 -3.09 -5.73 -49.99
N ILE A 912 -2.52 -4.83 -49.20
CA ILE A 912 -2.29 -5.02 -47.76
C ILE A 912 -3.30 -4.22 -46.95
N THR A 913 -3.84 -4.80 -45.87
CA THR A 913 -4.71 -4.13 -44.90
C THR A 913 -4.01 -4.02 -43.54
N TYR A 914 -3.90 -2.80 -43.02
CA TYR A 914 -3.28 -2.49 -41.74
C TYR A 914 -4.30 -2.52 -40.58
N PRO A 915 -3.84 -2.63 -39.32
CA PRO A 915 -4.72 -2.67 -38.14
C PRO A 915 -5.69 -1.50 -37.98
N ASP A 916 -5.35 -0.35 -38.55
CA ASP A 916 -6.14 0.88 -38.52
C ASP A 916 -7.16 0.98 -39.66
N GLY A 917 -7.32 -0.10 -40.44
CA GLY A 917 -8.25 -0.18 -41.57
C GLY A 917 -7.73 0.48 -42.85
N ARG A 918 -6.52 1.06 -42.85
CA ARG A 918 -5.91 1.56 -44.08
C ARG A 918 -5.47 0.41 -44.97
N SER A 919 -5.57 0.59 -46.28
CA SER A 919 -5.05 -0.36 -47.27
C SER A 919 -3.99 0.28 -48.16
N GLN A 920 -3.05 -0.51 -48.66
CA GLN A 920 -2.08 -0.08 -49.68
C GLN A 920 -2.01 -1.08 -50.83
N THR A 921 -1.82 -0.55 -52.04
CA THR A 921 -1.63 -1.32 -53.27
C THR A 921 -0.16 -1.45 -53.64
N LYS A 922 0.18 -2.32 -54.59
CA LYS A 922 1.54 -2.42 -55.16
C LYS A 922 2.05 -1.07 -55.69
N ALA A 923 1.19 -0.28 -56.34
CA ALA A 923 1.54 1.02 -56.88
C ALA A 923 1.95 2.01 -55.78
N ASP A 924 1.26 1.99 -54.63
CA ASP A 924 1.59 2.83 -53.47
C ASP A 924 2.95 2.46 -52.89
N ILE A 925 3.24 1.15 -52.80
CA ILE A 925 4.51 0.63 -52.29
C ILE A 925 5.67 1.01 -53.23
N LEU A 926 5.52 0.83 -54.54
CA LEU A 926 6.56 1.20 -55.50
C LEU A 926 6.85 2.71 -55.48
N LYS A 927 5.82 3.55 -55.37
CA LYS A 927 5.98 5.00 -55.22
C LYS A 927 6.75 5.35 -53.94
N GLN A 928 6.52 4.61 -52.87
CA GLN A 928 7.25 4.77 -51.61
C GLN A 928 8.74 4.40 -51.75
N LEU A 929 9.06 3.29 -52.42
CA LEU A 929 10.45 2.83 -52.61
C LEU A 929 11.24 3.69 -53.60
N GLN A 930 10.56 4.34 -54.56
CA GLN A 930 11.19 5.25 -55.53
C GLN A 930 11.44 6.66 -54.97
N SER A 931 10.86 6.98 -53.82
CA SER A 931 11.11 8.25 -53.15
C SER A 931 12.47 8.18 -52.42
N PRO A 932 13.29 9.25 -52.41
CA PRO A 932 14.55 9.26 -51.68
C PRO A 932 14.33 8.87 -50.21
N PRO A 933 15.22 8.07 -49.58
CA PRO A 933 15.11 7.74 -48.17
C PRO A 933 15.04 9.02 -47.33
N ASP A 934 13.89 9.25 -46.71
CA ASP A 934 13.66 10.40 -45.84
C ASP A 934 14.45 10.22 -44.54
N ALA A 935 15.35 11.15 -44.23
CA ALA A 935 16.13 11.13 -42.99
C ALA A 935 15.23 11.11 -41.73
N ALA A 936 13.95 11.52 -41.83
CA ALA A 936 12.98 11.43 -40.75
C ALA A 936 12.27 10.07 -40.62
N ARG A 937 12.42 9.16 -41.61
CA ARG A 937 11.80 7.83 -41.62
C ARG A 937 12.88 6.75 -41.80
N PRO A 938 13.49 6.27 -40.71
CA PRO A 938 14.50 5.23 -40.79
C PRO A 938 13.93 3.97 -41.43
N THR A 939 14.72 3.34 -42.31
CA THR A 939 14.32 2.10 -42.96
C THR A 939 14.09 1.02 -41.90
N PRO A 940 12.89 0.42 -41.83
CA PRO A 940 12.62 -0.65 -40.87
C PRO A 940 13.35 -1.94 -41.25
N LYS A 941 13.84 -2.66 -40.24
CA LYS A 941 14.23 -4.07 -40.32
C LYS A 941 13.06 -4.95 -39.92
N PHE A 942 12.84 -6.06 -40.60
CA PHE A 942 11.74 -6.97 -40.33
C PHE A 942 12.24 -8.34 -39.88
N PHE A 943 11.71 -8.82 -38.77
CA PHE A 943 11.97 -10.15 -38.24
C PHE A 943 10.67 -10.95 -38.21
N THR A 944 10.69 -12.20 -38.68
CA THR A 944 9.52 -13.08 -38.65
C THR A 944 9.78 -14.28 -37.75
N ASP A 945 8.83 -14.61 -36.88
CA ASP A 945 8.85 -15.85 -36.10
C ASP A 945 7.45 -16.46 -36.01
N ASN A 946 7.39 -17.69 -35.47
CA ASN A 946 6.13 -18.42 -35.28
C ASN A 946 5.33 -18.59 -36.60
N THR A 947 6.05 -18.78 -37.71
CA THR A 947 5.50 -18.86 -39.06
C THR A 947 4.98 -20.26 -39.35
N THR A 948 3.71 -20.35 -39.76
CA THR A 948 3.04 -21.58 -40.21
C THR A 948 2.46 -21.40 -41.61
N SER A 949 2.40 -22.46 -42.39
CA SER A 949 1.96 -22.44 -43.79
C SER A 949 0.85 -23.46 -44.05
N GLN A 950 -0.10 -23.11 -44.91
CA GLN A 950 -1.11 -24.01 -45.46
C GLN A 950 -1.04 -23.96 -46.98
N VAL A 951 -0.88 -25.12 -47.63
CA VAL A 951 -0.69 -25.24 -49.08
C VAL A 951 -1.97 -25.73 -49.75
N PHE A 952 -2.42 -25.00 -50.76
CA PHE A 952 -3.61 -25.28 -51.57
C PHE A 952 -3.26 -25.20 -53.07
N GLY A 953 -2.64 -26.25 -53.60
CA GLY A 953 -2.18 -26.27 -55.00
C GLY A 953 -1.20 -25.12 -55.29
N ASP A 954 -1.58 -24.22 -56.20
CA ASP A 954 -0.82 -23.01 -56.54
C ASP A 954 -1.07 -21.82 -55.60
N THR A 955 -1.63 -22.06 -54.41
CA THR A 955 -1.84 -21.05 -53.36
C THR A 955 -1.20 -21.47 -52.04
N VAL A 956 -0.56 -20.54 -51.33
CA VAL A 956 -0.06 -20.76 -49.97
C VAL A 956 -0.52 -19.64 -49.06
N ILE A 957 -1.12 -19.99 -47.93
CA ILE A 957 -1.45 -19.05 -46.86
C ILE A 957 -0.35 -19.16 -45.80
N LEU A 958 0.39 -18.08 -45.60
CA LEU A 958 1.45 -17.96 -44.61
C LEU A 958 0.93 -17.12 -43.44
N THR A 959 1.01 -17.63 -42.23
CA THR A 959 0.68 -16.84 -41.02
C THR A 959 1.86 -16.83 -40.09
N GLY A 960 2.10 -15.72 -39.40
CA GLY A 960 3.24 -15.62 -38.48
C GLY A 960 3.15 -14.41 -37.59
N ARG A 961 4.24 -14.14 -36.88
CA ARG A 961 4.47 -12.88 -36.19
C ARG A 961 5.58 -12.13 -36.92
N VAL A 962 5.35 -10.87 -37.24
CA VAL A 962 6.35 -9.96 -37.77
C VAL A 962 6.66 -8.90 -36.71
N THR A 963 7.96 -8.67 -36.49
CA THR A 963 8.49 -7.60 -35.66
C THR A 963 9.17 -6.61 -36.58
N GLN A 964 8.57 -5.42 -36.71
CA GLN A 964 9.16 -4.31 -37.41
C GLN A 964 10.03 -3.52 -36.42
N GLN A 965 11.32 -3.41 -36.71
CA GLN A 965 12.30 -2.68 -35.91
C GLN A 965 12.78 -1.45 -36.67
N THR A 966 12.62 -0.26 -36.11
CA THR A 966 13.19 0.98 -36.65
C THR A 966 14.21 1.52 -35.68
N GLU A 967 15.40 1.86 -36.17
CA GLU A 967 16.46 2.47 -35.39
C GLU A 967 16.62 3.94 -35.79
N ARG A 968 16.54 4.84 -34.82
CA ARG A 968 16.76 6.27 -35.00
C ARG A 968 17.54 6.79 -33.82
N ASP A 969 18.65 7.48 -34.06
CA ASP A 969 19.47 8.11 -33.02
C ASP A 969 19.88 7.14 -31.89
N GLY A 970 20.19 5.88 -32.24
CA GLY A 970 20.56 4.82 -31.29
C GLY A 970 19.38 4.22 -30.51
N GLN A 971 18.15 4.72 -30.69
CA GLN A 971 16.95 4.13 -30.10
C GLN A 971 16.29 3.14 -31.05
N ILE A 972 16.02 1.94 -30.52
CA ILE A 972 15.39 0.84 -31.24
C ILE A 972 13.91 0.77 -30.86
N ARG A 973 13.01 1.10 -31.79
CA ARG A 973 11.57 0.90 -31.64
C ARG A 973 11.15 -0.41 -32.31
N LYS A 974 10.39 -1.25 -31.62
CA LYS A 974 9.83 -2.51 -32.14
C LYS A 974 8.31 -2.46 -32.16
N MET A 975 7.70 -2.91 -33.25
CA MET A 975 6.25 -3.09 -33.38
C MET A 975 5.98 -4.54 -33.77
N GLU A 976 5.16 -5.25 -33.00
CA GLU A 976 4.81 -6.64 -33.25
C GLU A 976 3.40 -6.77 -33.82
N SER A 977 3.25 -7.54 -34.89
CA SER A 977 1.95 -7.87 -35.48
C SER A 977 1.88 -9.34 -35.84
N ARG A 978 0.69 -9.94 -35.75
CA ARG A 978 0.36 -11.15 -36.48
C ARG A 978 0.07 -10.78 -37.93
N TYR A 979 0.51 -11.62 -38.85
CA TYR A 979 0.22 -11.43 -40.27
C TYR A 979 -0.45 -12.67 -40.87
N THR A 980 -1.23 -12.45 -41.92
CA THR A 980 -1.73 -13.48 -42.83
C THR A 980 -1.46 -13.01 -44.25
N ASP A 981 -0.55 -13.71 -44.93
CA ASP A 981 -0.13 -13.41 -46.29
C ASP A 981 -0.54 -14.53 -47.22
N VAL A 982 -1.14 -14.16 -48.34
CA VAL A 982 -1.62 -15.09 -49.36
C VAL A 982 -0.71 -15.00 -50.57
N TYR A 983 -0.12 -16.14 -50.92
CA TYR A 983 0.77 -16.30 -52.06
C TYR A 983 0.08 -17.11 -53.15
N VAL A 984 0.21 -16.69 -54.41
CA VAL A 984 -0.29 -17.44 -55.56
C VAL A 984 0.84 -17.62 -56.59
N LYS A 985 0.97 -18.82 -57.15
CA LYS A 985 1.94 -19.10 -58.21
C LYS A 985 1.37 -18.65 -59.56
N ARG A 986 1.95 -17.59 -60.13
CA ARG A 986 1.54 -16.99 -61.41
C ARG A 986 2.71 -17.03 -62.39
N ASN A 987 2.47 -17.55 -63.60
CA ASN A 987 3.52 -17.70 -64.63
C ASN A 987 4.79 -18.41 -64.11
N GLY A 988 4.60 -19.46 -63.29
CA GLY A 988 5.69 -20.24 -62.69
C GLY A 988 6.40 -19.58 -61.49
N ARG A 989 5.99 -18.39 -61.05
CA ARG A 989 6.62 -17.64 -59.94
C ARG A 989 5.61 -17.38 -58.81
N TRP A 990 6.04 -17.52 -57.57
CA TRP A 990 5.23 -17.15 -56.41
C TRP A 990 5.21 -15.64 -56.23
N GLN A 991 4.01 -15.08 -56.01
CA GLN A 991 3.82 -13.67 -55.70
C GLN A 991 2.84 -13.53 -54.54
N VAL A 992 3.06 -12.55 -53.66
CA VAL A 992 2.08 -12.18 -52.63
C VAL A 992 0.94 -11.40 -53.30
N VAL A 993 -0.29 -11.82 -53.04
CA VAL A 993 -1.52 -11.22 -53.60
C VAL A 993 -2.38 -10.52 -52.55
N ALA A 994 -2.24 -10.86 -51.28
CA ALA A 994 -2.92 -10.18 -50.19
C ALA A 994 -2.12 -10.31 -48.88
N SER A 995 -2.20 -9.28 -48.04
CA SER A 995 -1.62 -9.30 -46.69
C SER A 995 -2.55 -8.62 -45.70
N GLN A 996 -2.65 -9.16 -44.49
CA GLN A 996 -3.39 -8.53 -43.40
C GLN A 996 -2.60 -8.58 -42.11
N LEU A 997 -2.49 -7.43 -41.44
CA LEU A 997 -1.80 -7.30 -40.16
C LEU A 997 -2.79 -7.12 -39.00
N SER A 998 -2.51 -7.77 -37.88
CA SER A 998 -3.24 -7.63 -36.61
C SER A 998 -2.26 -7.34 -35.48
N PRO A 999 -2.43 -6.27 -34.69
CA PRO A 999 -1.44 -5.86 -33.72
C PRO A 999 -1.43 -6.83 -32.54
N ILE A 1000 -0.24 -7.19 -32.04
CA ILE A 1000 -0.11 -7.97 -30.82
C ILE A 1000 -0.02 -6.99 -29.65
N MET A 1001 -1.15 -6.76 -28.98
CA MET A 1001 -1.16 -5.89 -27.79
C MET A 1001 -0.68 -6.63 -26.54
N PRO A 1002 0.12 -5.99 -25.67
CA PRO A 1002 0.46 -6.51 -24.35
C PRO A 1002 -0.81 -6.82 -23.54
N MET A 1003 -0.76 -7.85 -22.69
CA MET A 1003 -1.91 -8.43 -21.98
C MET A 1003 -2.72 -7.44 -21.10
N GLN A 1004 -2.21 -6.22 -20.86
CA GLN A 1004 -2.87 -5.14 -20.11
C GLN A 1004 -3.83 -4.28 -20.95
N GLN A 1005 -3.99 -4.54 -22.26
CA GLN A 1005 -4.78 -3.71 -23.19
C GLN A 1005 -5.88 -4.46 -23.98
N ARG A 1006 -6.35 -5.62 -23.50
CA ARG A 1006 -7.56 -6.23 -24.11
C ARG A 1006 -8.82 -5.58 -23.52
N PRO A 1007 -9.73 -5.02 -24.35
CA PRO A 1007 -11.05 -4.63 -23.86
C PRO A 1007 -11.77 -5.87 -23.31
N GLN A 1008 -12.40 -5.76 -22.14
CA GLN A 1008 -13.38 -6.75 -21.71
C GLN A 1008 -14.57 -6.66 -22.67
N SER A 1009 -14.65 -7.58 -23.62
CA SER A 1009 -15.85 -7.81 -24.42
C SER A 1009 -16.92 -8.45 -23.52
N GLN A 1010 -18.00 -7.72 -23.24
CA GLN A 1010 -19.27 -8.30 -22.77
C GLN A 1010 -19.96 -9.04 -23.94
N PRO A 1011 -20.81 -10.05 -23.65
CA PRO A 1011 -21.29 -11.03 -24.63
C PRO A 1011 -22.04 -10.45 -25.83
#